data_AF-A0A6G1L5U0-F1
#
_entry.id   AF-A0A6G1L5U0-F1
#
_cell.length_a   1.000
_cell.length_b   1.000
_cell.length_c   1.000
_cell.angle_alpha   90.00
_cell.angle_beta   90.00
_cell.angle_gamma   90.00
#
_symmetry.space_group_name_H-M   'P 1'
#
loop_
_entity.id
_entity.type
_entity.pdbx_description
1 polymer ?
#
loop_
_entity_poly.entity_id
_entity_poly.type
_entity_poly.pdbx_seq_one_letter_code
_entity_poly.pdbx_strand_id
1 'polypeptide(L)'
;MSYKPVDDWDLRLVYVAVPSEMAYLRDLTDQRSVNTKLALSPVTNVHHGQFIAFKKLLCDEPGGFDLEAKLLGSHENLVPWQASQELPQSHKWSRGSAVPISQADYDDHLRHLERSLDASQKIAFGRICRDRMSDNLALIIGPPGTGKTRLGSGICLALAAGQSLLIIAQNNASLDALTNEILKWSHDLSEEILETLRICRVYPNKIERQKIKLLAFNEKLLAASRMTLASAILLGVTTVKCQMSRTSVCPAWHPGSPLVLKSASTAIAISACKRFDEENKALGSMLLKHCNLVLTTIDQCPKIENDYRPDVLFIDEVSVVPVPQAAKAVKCFASVKMVIAAGDLKQLGPVLPSSLDERNEFGKLLETSFIEACGPLSTEQMFTLKRNYRSPPSILAVSRGFYAETNQMLGFEPVQIESMVRASESDAIKSIQQARQRTTDTVPDWLKALRLGETQQYWFDVVGGHGRILAGDDSKLRPTGEDTQNALFACRSKPRCVNYHTLAGVRSVVQALLDRCHLAPEDVLVQGLTADDADLLHACLVDINASVPVKDITASAGGQAEVVITHLPACSCLEHARCFQPPTSRLFNVAISRARSLQILVGSRTCNSRHIRNPKSLYSKMMDHVGAQNEIVAFDADTNDIRDVQAICESV
;
A
#
# COMPACT_ATOMS: atom_id res chain seq x y z
N MET A 1 -25.10 28.06 21.53
CA MET A 1 -23.69 28.05 22.00
C MET A 1 -22.81 27.99 20.77
N SER A 2 -22.13 29.08 20.45
CA SER A 2 -21.23 29.17 19.28
C SER A 2 -19.87 28.59 19.65
N TYR A 3 -19.53 27.41 19.12
CA TYR A 3 -18.21 26.83 19.25
C TYR A 3 -17.24 27.56 18.30
N LYS A 4 -16.19 28.18 18.85
CA LYS A 4 -15.02 28.60 18.07
C LYS A 4 -14.16 27.34 17.82
N PRO A 5 -13.68 27.10 16.59
CA PRO A 5 -12.65 26.10 16.39
C PRO A 5 -11.34 26.61 17.02
N VAL A 6 -10.67 25.74 17.77
CA VAL A 6 -9.32 25.96 18.31
C VAL A 6 -8.36 25.24 17.37
N ASP A 7 -7.55 26.00 16.63
CA ASP A 7 -6.77 25.54 15.47
C ASP A 7 -5.39 24.92 15.80
N ASP A 8 -5.03 24.67 17.05
CA ASP A 8 -3.71 24.10 17.41
C ASP A 8 -3.84 22.92 18.38
N TRP A 9 -3.69 21.69 17.88
CA TRP A 9 -3.59 20.46 18.70
C TRP A 9 -2.41 19.59 18.23
N ASP A 10 -1.57 19.16 19.18
CA ASP A 10 -0.24 18.57 18.96
C ASP A 10 -0.22 17.04 19.28
N LEU A 11 -0.70 16.19 18.37
CA LEU A 11 -0.94 14.75 18.61
C LEU A 11 0.24 13.82 18.21
N ARG A 12 1.09 13.44 19.15
CA ARG A 12 2.44 12.88 18.87
C ARG A 12 2.44 11.56 18.06
N LEU A 13 2.84 11.62 16.79
CA LEU A 13 3.10 10.46 15.91
C LEU A 13 4.61 10.19 15.80
N VAL A 14 5.01 8.92 15.96
CA VAL A 14 6.43 8.50 15.89
C VAL A 14 6.68 7.64 14.66
N TYR A 15 7.71 8.00 13.88
CA TYR A 15 8.22 7.17 12.78
C TYR A 15 9.54 6.53 13.20
N VAL A 16 9.62 5.20 13.06
CA VAL A 16 10.88 4.46 13.22
C VAL A 16 11.20 3.78 11.90
N ALA A 17 12.28 4.21 11.26
CA ALA A 17 12.87 3.49 10.14
C ALA A 17 13.77 2.39 10.72
N VAL A 18 13.55 1.14 10.34
CA VAL A 18 14.47 0.05 10.69
C VAL A 18 15.58 0.02 9.64
N PRO A 19 16.87 0.09 10.00
CA PRO A 19 17.94 -0.03 9.02
C PRO A 19 17.97 -1.43 8.39
N SER A 20 18.27 -1.52 7.09
CA SER A 20 18.84 -2.73 6.50
C SER A 20 20.30 -2.52 6.19
N GLU A 21 21.12 -3.52 6.50
CA GLU A 21 22.53 -3.55 6.14
C GLU A 21 22.70 -3.25 4.63
N MET A 22 23.46 -2.19 4.32
CA MET A 22 24.12 -1.94 3.02
C MET A 22 23.25 -1.53 1.78
N ALA A 23 22.16 -0.75 1.93
CA ALA A 23 21.47 -0.18 0.76
C ALA A 23 22.03 1.18 0.30
N TYR A 24 22.58 1.99 1.22
CA TYR A 24 22.93 3.41 0.96
C TYR A 24 24.21 3.61 0.11
N LEU A 25 25.08 2.61 0.02
CA LEU A 25 26.38 2.73 -0.67
C LEU A 25 26.31 2.51 -2.18
N ARG A 26 25.29 1.81 -2.70
CA ARG A 26 25.17 1.56 -4.15
C ARG A 26 24.83 2.83 -4.95
N ASP A 27 23.95 3.67 -4.42
CA ASP A 27 23.50 4.89 -5.11
C ASP A 27 24.61 5.96 -5.21
N LEU A 28 25.57 5.97 -4.28
CA LEU A 28 26.70 6.91 -4.31
C LEU A 28 27.83 6.47 -5.26
N THR A 29 27.91 5.18 -5.60
CA THR A 29 28.90 4.65 -6.55
C THR A 29 28.44 4.70 -8.01
N ASP A 30 27.13 4.67 -8.28
CA ASP A 30 26.60 4.57 -9.65
C ASP A 30 26.35 5.92 -10.36
N GLN A 31 26.51 7.06 -9.69
CA GLN A 31 26.41 8.37 -10.34
C GLN A 31 27.72 8.84 -10.99
N ARG A 32 28.24 8.10 -11.98
CA ARG A 32 29.09 8.65 -13.07
C ARG A 32 29.02 7.77 -14.33
N SER A 33 28.11 8.11 -15.24
CA SER A 33 28.17 7.68 -16.64
C SER A 33 28.75 8.79 -17.51
N VAL A 34 30.06 8.73 -17.79
CA VAL A 34 30.63 9.23 -19.06
C VAL A 34 31.67 8.21 -19.54
N ASN A 35 31.32 7.54 -20.63
CA ASN A 35 32.12 6.83 -21.61
C ASN A 35 33.60 6.57 -21.29
N THR A 36 33.94 5.30 -21.04
CA THR A 36 34.99 4.61 -21.82
C THR A 36 34.87 3.10 -21.62
N LYS A 37 34.65 2.37 -22.72
CA LYS A 37 34.80 0.92 -22.80
C LYS A 37 36.29 0.57 -22.61
N LEU A 38 36.62 -0.16 -21.55
CA LEU A 38 37.83 -0.96 -21.49
C LEU A 38 37.49 -2.27 -20.77
N ALA A 39 37.55 -3.35 -21.53
CA ALA A 39 37.36 -4.70 -21.05
C ALA A 39 38.49 -5.07 -20.09
N LEU A 40 38.16 -5.45 -18.86
CA LEU A 40 39.06 -6.19 -17.97
C LEU A 40 38.32 -7.38 -17.36
N SER A 41 38.91 -8.54 -17.58
CA SER A 41 38.57 -9.88 -17.10
C SER A 41 38.50 -9.97 -15.56
N PRO A 42 37.70 -10.89 -14.97
CA PRO A 42 37.61 -11.04 -13.53
C PRO A 42 38.87 -11.74 -12.98
N VAL A 43 39.71 -10.98 -12.27
CA VAL A 43 40.74 -11.56 -11.40
C VAL A 43 40.08 -11.87 -10.05
N THR A 44 39.64 -13.12 -9.92
CA THR A 44 39.39 -13.77 -8.63
C THR A 44 40.73 -14.00 -7.91
N ASN A 45 40.74 -13.79 -6.60
CA ASN A 45 41.82 -13.99 -5.62
C ASN A 45 42.72 -12.78 -5.32
N VAL A 46 42.33 -12.03 -4.28
CA VAL A 46 43.29 -11.32 -3.42
C VAL A 46 43.21 -11.93 -2.02
N HIS A 47 44.31 -12.51 -1.59
CA HIS A 47 44.47 -13.27 -0.36
C HIS A 47 44.33 -12.42 0.91
N HIS A 48 43.71 -13.01 1.93
CA HIS A 48 43.58 -12.55 3.32
C HIS A 48 44.91 -12.15 4.01
N GLY A 49 46.07 -12.46 3.40
CA GLY A 49 47.41 -12.18 3.95
C GLY A 49 47.86 -10.71 3.87
N GLN A 50 47.33 -9.91 2.95
CA GLN A 50 47.78 -8.51 2.80
C GLN A 50 47.23 -7.56 3.87
N PHE A 51 46.09 -7.91 4.49
CA PHE A 51 45.49 -7.11 5.57
C PHE A 51 46.25 -7.27 6.90
N ILE A 52 46.84 -8.44 7.15
CA ILE A 52 47.63 -8.73 8.35
C ILE A 52 49.00 -8.04 8.29
N ALA A 53 49.60 -7.93 7.11
CA ALA A 53 50.85 -7.21 6.90
C ALA A 53 50.71 -5.69 7.17
N PHE A 54 49.57 -5.09 6.81
CA PHE A 54 49.32 -3.66 7.02
C PHE A 54 49.11 -3.31 8.50
N LYS A 55 48.48 -4.21 9.28
CA LYS A 55 48.28 -4.03 10.72
C LYS A 55 49.60 -4.16 11.50
N LYS A 56 50.53 -5.01 11.03
CA LYS A 56 51.84 -5.21 11.67
C LYS A 56 52.80 -4.03 11.41
N LEU A 57 52.73 -3.41 10.22
CA LEU A 57 53.59 -2.26 9.88
C LEU A 57 53.27 -0.99 10.69
N LEU A 58 52.02 -0.83 11.16
CA LEU A 58 51.60 0.32 11.97
C LEU A 58 51.88 0.17 13.47
N CYS A 59 52.12 -1.04 13.96
CA CYS A 59 52.31 -1.31 15.39
C CYS A 59 53.78 -1.45 15.81
N ASP A 60 54.72 -1.67 14.89
CA ASP A 60 56.11 -2.03 15.22
C ASP A 60 57.16 -0.92 14.91
N GLU A 61 56.77 0.31 14.56
CA GLU A 61 57.73 1.44 14.47
C GLU A 61 57.92 2.12 15.85
N PRO A 62 59.16 2.24 16.37
CA PRO A 62 59.45 2.96 17.60
C PRO A 62 59.35 4.47 17.35
N GLY A 63 58.11 4.97 17.43
CA GLY A 63 57.75 6.35 17.12
C GLY A 63 56.30 6.41 16.64
N GLY A 64 55.38 5.80 17.37
CA GLY A 64 53.98 5.65 17.00
C GLY A 64 53.36 6.96 16.52
N PHE A 65 53.03 7.00 15.22
CA PHE A 65 52.20 8.05 14.66
C PHE A 65 50.75 7.74 15.03
N ASP A 66 50.35 8.12 16.24
CA ASP A 66 48.98 7.99 16.73
C ASP A 66 48.08 9.00 16.00
N LEU A 67 47.63 8.58 14.82
CA LEU A 67 46.73 9.34 13.96
C LEU A 67 45.40 9.61 14.68
N GLU A 68 45.00 8.72 15.60
CA GLU A 68 43.77 8.80 16.37
C GLU A 68 43.89 9.92 17.43
N ALA A 69 44.99 9.97 18.19
CA ALA A 69 45.25 11.03 19.16
C ALA A 69 45.46 12.42 18.52
N LYS A 70 46.06 12.52 17.32
CA LYS A 70 46.20 13.82 16.63
C LYS A 70 44.92 14.31 15.94
N LEU A 71 44.05 13.40 15.50
CA LEU A 71 42.73 13.75 14.96
C LEU A 71 41.74 14.14 16.07
N LEU A 72 41.91 13.58 17.27
CA LEU A 72 41.09 13.91 18.45
C LEU A 72 41.63 15.09 19.27
N GLY A 73 42.95 15.31 19.29
CA GLY A 73 43.61 16.32 20.13
C GLY A 73 43.52 17.78 19.64
N SER A 74 43.03 18.04 18.43
CA SER A 74 42.84 19.42 17.92
C SER A 74 41.40 19.94 18.07
N HIS A 75 40.50 19.13 18.63
CA HIS A 75 39.10 19.48 18.84
C HIS A 75 38.61 19.10 20.24
N GLU A 76 39.30 19.56 21.29
CA GLU A 76 38.82 19.49 22.69
C GLU A 76 37.51 20.26 22.94
N ASN A 77 36.95 20.95 21.92
CA ASN A 77 35.67 21.67 22.00
C ASN A 77 34.50 20.98 21.29
N LEU A 78 34.69 19.80 20.68
CA LEU A 78 33.56 19.00 20.18
C LEU A 78 33.24 17.92 21.22
N VAL A 79 32.40 18.31 22.18
CA VAL A 79 31.80 17.40 23.15
C VAL A 79 31.13 16.26 22.36
N PRO A 80 31.57 14.98 22.51
CA PRO A 80 30.81 13.86 21.98
C PRO A 80 29.39 14.03 22.50
N TRP A 81 28.37 13.92 21.64
CA TRP A 81 26.99 13.90 22.12
C TRP A 81 26.86 12.70 23.07
N GLN A 82 27.02 12.97 24.37
CA GLN A 82 26.74 12.04 25.43
C GLN A 82 25.23 12.00 25.48
N ALA A 83 24.65 11.00 24.80
CA ALA A 83 23.23 10.69 24.84
C ALA A 83 22.66 10.64 26.28
N SER A 84 23.52 10.61 27.31
CA SER A 84 23.16 10.61 28.72
C SER A 84 22.96 11.98 29.39
N GLN A 85 23.41 13.13 28.83
CA GLN A 85 23.43 14.39 29.61
C GLN A 85 22.36 15.43 29.25
N GLU A 86 21.77 15.39 28.05
CA GLU A 86 20.68 16.31 27.65
C GLU A 86 19.42 15.60 27.10
N LEU A 87 19.32 14.28 27.22
CA LEU A 87 17.97 13.72 27.34
C LEU A 87 17.39 14.29 28.64
N PRO A 88 16.21 14.96 28.63
CA PRO A 88 15.65 15.56 29.83
C PRO A 88 15.75 14.53 30.96
N GLN A 89 16.57 14.84 31.97
CA GLN A 89 16.88 13.91 33.06
C GLN A 89 15.56 13.39 33.62
N SER A 90 15.26 12.13 33.30
CA SER A 90 14.33 11.30 34.04
C SER A 90 13.13 12.02 34.67
N HIS A 91 12.26 12.65 33.87
CA HIS A 91 10.87 12.29 34.12
C HIS A 91 10.84 10.79 33.92
N LYS A 92 10.66 10.00 34.98
CA LYS A 92 10.76 8.54 34.94
C LYS A 92 9.92 7.98 33.79
N TRP A 93 10.53 7.79 32.63
CA TRP A 93 10.03 6.96 31.54
C TRP A 93 10.30 5.51 31.96
N SER A 94 9.77 5.08 33.11
CA SER A 94 9.43 3.67 33.23
C SER A 94 8.41 3.38 32.10
N ARG A 95 7.97 2.13 31.93
CA ARG A 95 6.53 1.96 31.68
C ARG A 95 5.85 2.55 32.92
N GLY A 96 5.88 3.87 33.08
CA GLY A 96 5.16 4.59 34.10
C GLY A 96 3.77 4.11 33.84
N SER A 97 3.24 3.35 34.80
CA SER A 97 1.84 2.99 34.86
C SER A 97 1.11 4.16 34.24
N ALA A 98 0.63 4.01 32.99
CA ALA A 98 -0.29 5.00 32.46
C ALA A 98 -1.27 5.19 33.61
N VAL A 99 -1.42 6.43 34.09
CA VAL A 99 -2.29 6.70 35.24
C VAL A 99 -3.57 5.93 34.92
N PRO A 100 -3.91 4.89 35.70
CA PRO A 100 -4.92 3.95 35.26
C PRO A 100 -6.16 4.77 34.98
N ILE A 101 -6.59 4.80 33.72
CA ILE A 101 -7.82 5.49 33.34
C ILE A 101 -8.89 4.93 34.25
N SER A 102 -9.64 5.80 34.92
CA SER A 102 -10.66 5.31 35.84
C SER A 102 -11.64 4.44 35.05
N GLN A 103 -12.23 3.43 35.68
CA GLN A 103 -13.18 2.57 34.97
C GLN A 103 -14.35 3.38 34.38
N ALA A 104 -14.75 4.47 35.06
CA ALA A 104 -15.80 5.36 34.58
C ALA A 104 -15.39 6.12 33.31
N ASP A 105 -14.16 6.64 33.24
CA ASP A 105 -13.65 7.35 32.07
C ASP A 105 -13.43 6.37 30.89
N TYR A 106 -12.97 5.16 31.20
CA TYR A 106 -12.86 4.08 30.21
C TYR A 106 -14.23 3.70 29.63
N ASP A 107 -15.24 3.52 30.48
CA ASP A 107 -16.60 3.19 30.03
C ASP A 107 -17.21 4.35 29.21
N ASP A 108 -16.95 5.60 29.59
CA ASP A 108 -17.42 6.75 28.83
C ASP A 108 -16.74 6.86 27.47
N HIS A 109 -15.44 6.60 27.42
CA HIS A 109 -14.69 6.47 26.18
C HIS A 109 -15.28 5.40 25.27
N LEU A 110 -15.54 4.19 25.78
CA LEU A 110 -16.17 3.12 25.01
C LEU A 110 -17.55 3.54 24.48
N ARG A 111 -18.36 4.23 25.29
CA ARG A 111 -19.67 4.74 24.85
C ARG A 111 -19.52 5.80 23.75
N HIS A 112 -18.52 6.68 23.85
CA HIS A 112 -18.25 7.68 22.83
C HIS A 112 -17.91 7.02 21.48
N LEU A 113 -16.97 6.09 21.48
CA LEU A 113 -16.56 5.32 20.29
C LEU A 113 -17.75 4.58 19.67
N GLU A 114 -18.56 3.93 20.51
CA GLU A 114 -19.70 3.11 20.09
C GLU A 114 -20.84 3.92 19.48
N ARG A 115 -21.05 5.19 19.88
CA ARG A 115 -22.18 6.02 19.40
C ARG A 115 -22.23 6.12 17.88
N SER A 116 -21.07 6.16 17.23
CA SER A 116 -20.94 6.36 15.79
C SER A 116 -21.05 5.07 14.96
N LEU A 117 -21.16 3.91 15.62
CA LEU A 117 -21.24 2.59 15.00
C LEU A 117 -22.70 2.15 14.73
N ASP A 118 -22.93 1.38 13.67
CA ASP A 118 -24.22 0.71 13.45
C ASP A 118 -24.42 -0.52 14.33
N ALA A 119 -25.60 -1.13 14.28
CA ALA A 119 -25.94 -2.31 15.07
C ALA A 119 -24.95 -3.49 14.90
N SER A 120 -24.55 -3.81 13.66
CA SER A 120 -23.61 -4.92 13.41
C SER A 120 -22.21 -4.61 13.92
N GLN A 121 -21.77 -3.37 13.75
CA GLN A 121 -20.49 -2.87 14.27
C GLN A 121 -20.49 -2.78 15.81
N LYS A 122 -21.60 -2.37 16.43
CA LYS A 122 -21.79 -2.30 17.89
C LYS A 122 -21.72 -3.69 18.53
N ILE A 123 -22.34 -4.69 17.92
CA ILE A 123 -22.25 -6.08 18.38
C ILE A 123 -20.79 -6.54 18.38
N ALA A 124 -20.07 -6.31 17.28
CA ALA A 124 -18.66 -6.65 17.18
C ALA A 124 -17.80 -5.91 18.21
N PHE A 125 -17.98 -4.59 18.31
CA PHE A 125 -17.26 -3.72 19.25
C PHE A 125 -17.52 -4.12 20.70
N GLY A 126 -18.78 -4.35 21.08
CA GLY A 126 -19.18 -4.76 22.43
C GLY A 126 -18.55 -6.10 22.81
N ARG A 127 -18.64 -7.12 21.96
CA ARG A 127 -18.07 -8.44 22.27
C ARG A 127 -16.54 -8.43 22.37
N ILE A 128 -15.88 -7.67 21.48
CA ILE A 128 -14.41 -7.60 21.45
C ILE A 128 -13.87 -6.76 22.62
N CYS A 129 -14.46 -5.60 22.88
CA CYS A 129 -13.93 -4.63 23.85
C CYS A 129 -14.50 -4.78 25.27
N ARG A 130 -15.77 -5.21 25.44
CA ARG A 130 -16.42 -5.32 26.76
C ARG A 130 -16.46 -6.75 27.28
N ASP A 131 -16.98 -7.67 26.47
CA ASP A 131 -17.32 -9.02 26.96
C ASP A 131 -16.09 -9.92 27.15
N ARG A 132 -14.90 -9.46 26.70
CA ARG A 132 -13.62 -10.17 26.79
C ARG A 132 -13.76 -11.65 26.38
N MET A 133 -13.87 -11.86 25.07
CA MET A 133 -14.11 -13.19 24.49
C MET A 133 -13.21 -14.28 25.07
N SER A 134 -13.80 -15.46 25.34
CA SER A 134 -13.12 -16.60 25.97
C SER A 134 -11.95 -17.14 25.16
N ASP A 135 -12.07 -17.10 23.83
CA ASP A 135 -11.18 -17.83 22.93
C ASP A 135 -10.08 -16.94 22.31
N ASN A 136 -9.97 -15.69 22.78
CA ASN A 136 -8.87 -14.78 22.40
C ASN A 136 -8.68 -14.54 20.90
N LEU A 137 -9.65 -14.90 20.06
CA LEU A 137 -9.63 -14.72 18.61
C LEU A 137 -10.95 -14.12 18.13
N ALA A 138 -10.87 -12.99 17.43
CA ALA A 138 -11.99 -12.33 16.78
C ALA A 138 -11.77 -12.23 15.27
N LEU A 139 -12.77 -12.61 14.49
CA LEU A 139 -12.78 -12.45 13.04
C LEU A 139 -13.86 -11.43 12.67
N ILE A 140 -13.45 -10.33 12.03
CA ILE A 140 -14.36 -9.31 11.51
C ILE A 140 -14.44 -9.51 9.99
N ILE A 141 -15.59 -10.00 9.53
CA ILE A 141 -15.89 -10.10 8.11
C ILE A 141 -16.66 -8.85 7.70
N GLY A 142 -16.13 -8.11 6.74
CA GLY A 142 -16.84 -6.95 6.22
C GLY A 142 -16.75 -6.87 4.70
N PRO A 143 -17.89 -6.96 4.00
CA PRO A 143 -17.97 -6.61 2.58
C PRO A 143 -17.37 -5.22 2.27
N PRO A 144 -17.16 -4.87 1.00
CA PRO A 144 -16.75 -3.53 0.61
C PRO A 144 -17.69 -2.48 1.20
N GLY A 145 -17.15 -1.36 1.66
CA GLY A 145 -17.94 -0.22 2.13
C GLY A 145 -18.65 -0.41 3.47
N THR A 146 -18.44 -1.50 4.22
CA THR A 146 -19.12 -1.71 5.52
C THR A 146 -18.44 -1.08 6.73
N GLY A 147 -17.39 -0.27 6.50
CA GLY A 147 -16.68 0.41 7.56
C GLY A 147 -15.75 -0.48 8.38
N LYS A 148 -15.20 -1.56 7.80
CA LYS A 148 -14.18 -2.41 8.47
C LYS A 148 -13.07 -1.59 9.12
N THR A 149 -12.42 -0.72 8.34
CA THR A 149 -11.34 0.16 8.80
C THR A 149 -11.82 1.06 9.93
N ARG A 150 -13.02 1.64 9.82
CA ARG A 150 -13.62 2.50 10.86
C ARG A 150 -13.86 1.74 12.17
N LEU A 151 -14.47 0.55 12.10
CA LEU A 151 -14.64 -0.32 13.27
C LEU A 151 -13.28 -0.74 13.86
N GLY A 152 -12.33 -1.14 13.00
CA GLY A 152 -10.98 -1.52 13.39
C GLY A 152 -10.26 -0.41 14.15
N SER A 153 -10.33 0.84 13.66
CA SER A 153 -9.77 2.02 14.34
C SER A 153 -10.42 2.24 15.71
N GLY A 154 -11.75 2.14 15.80
CA GLY A 154 -12.47 2.25 17.07
C GLY A 154 -12.05 1.18 18.08
N ILE A 155 -11.95 -0.08 17.66
CA ILE A 155 -11.46 -1.19 18.49
C ILE A 155 -10.02 -0.96 18.94
N CYS A 156 -9.14 -0.54 18.02
CA CYS A 156 -7.74 -0.29 18.34
C CYS A 156 -7.58 0.82 19.38
N LEU A 157 -8.34 1.91 19.28
CA LEU A 157 -8.34 2.99 20.26
C LEU A 157 -8.90 2.52 21.61
N ALA A 158 -10.02 1.81 21.61
CA ALA A 158 -10.64 1.25 22.82
C ALA A 158 -9.70 0.35 23.61
N LEU A 159 -8.90 -0.47 22.91
CA LEU A 159 -7.96 -1.40 23.55
C LEU A 159 -6.63 -0.70 23.93
N ALA A 160 -6.15 0.26 23.12
CA ALA A 160 -4.90 0.98 23.38
C ALA A 160 -4.92 1.82 24.67
N ALA A 161 -6.12 2.16 25.18
CA ALA A 161 -6.32 2.84 26.46
C ALA A 161 -5.84 2.04 27.69
N GLY A 162 -5.65 0.72 27.56
CA GLY A 162 -5.14 -0.12 28.67
C GLY A 162 -4.24 -1.28 28.25
N GLN A 163 -4.06 -1.51 26.95
CA GLN A 163 -3.30 -2.62 26.40
C GLN A 163 -2.29 -2.13 25.37
N SER A 164 -1.21 -2.90 25.21
CA SER A 164 -0.29 -2.69 24.10
C SER A 164 -0.81 -3.43 22.86
N LEU A 165 -0.92 -2.73 21.73
CA LEU A 165 -1.57 -3.23 20.53
C LEU A 165 -0.64 -3.09 19.31
N LEU A 166 -0.44 -4.21 18.61
CA LEU A 166 0.28 -4.28 17.34
C LEU A 166 -0.74 -4.40 16.21
N ILE A 167 -0.76 -3.44 15.30
CA ILE A 167 -1.53 -3.49 14.06
C ILE A 167 -0.60 -3.90 12.92
N ILE A 168 -1.04 -4.91 12.17
CA ILE A 168 -0.35 -5.37 10.97
C ILE A 168 -1.27 -5.42 9.76
N ALA A 169 -0.70 -5.22 8.57
CA ALA A 169 -1.34 -5.51 7.30
C ALA A 169 -0.30 -5.96 6.27
N GLN A 170 -0.76 -6.50 5.14
CA GLN A 170 0.12 -6.95 4.07
C GLN A 170 0.88 -5.80 3.38
N ASN A 171 0.23 -4.65 3.21
CA ASN A 171 0.78 -3.52 2.46
C ASN A 171 0.71 -2.21 3.28
N ASN A 172 1.53 -1.24 2.90
CA ASN A 172 1.59 0.06 3.57
C ASN A 172 0.32 0.89 3.38
N ALA A 173 -0.33 0.82 2.21
CA ALA A 173 -1.52 1.61 1.91
C ALA A 173 -2.69 1.30 2.86
N SER A 174 -2.92 0.02 3.18
CA SER A 174 -3.91 -0.42 4.15
C SER A 174 -3.60 0.12 5.55
N LEU A 175 -2.33 0.05 5.98
CA LEU A 175 -1.91 0.60 7.27
C LEU A 175 -2.07 2.11 7.34
N ASP A 176 -1.73 2.82 6.26
CA ASP A 176 -1.82 4.27 6.21
C ASP A 176 -3.29 4.71 6.22
N ALA A 177 -4.17 3.98 5.53
CA ALA A 177 -5.62 4.20 5.59
C ALA A 177 -6.17 4.00 7.02
N LEU A 178 -5.78 2.93 7.70
CA LEU A 178 -6.17 2.67 9.09
C LEU A 178 -5.57 3.71 10.05
N THR A 179 -4.31 4.11 9.84
CA THR A 179 -3.63 5.15 10.62
C THR A 179 -4.40 6.46 10.53
N ASN A 180 -4.75 6.89 9.31
CA ASN A 180 -5.51 8.11 9.10
C ASN A 180 -6.88 8.07 9.78
N GLU A 181 -7.54 6.91 9.78
CA GLU A 181 -8.84 6.75 10.45
C GLU A 181 -8.70 6.76 11.99
N ILE A 182 -7.65 6.15 12.54
CA ILE A 182 -7.30 6.25 13.97
C ILE A 182 -7.05 7.71 14.36
N LEU A 183 -6.31 8.46 13.54
CA LEU A 183 -6.01 9.87 13.79
C LEU A 183 -7.28 10.73 13.79
N LYS A 184 -8.19 10.52 12.85
CA LYS A 184 -9.50 11.21 12.85
C LYS A 184 -10.26 10.99 14.15
N TRP A 185 -10.36 9.74 14.58
CA TRP A 185 -11.07 9.40 15.82
C TRP A 185 -10.35 9.94 17.05
N SER A 186 -9.02 10.01 17.02
CA SER A 186 -8.25 10.54 18.14
C SER A 186 -8.54 12.02 18.42
N HIS A 187 -8.92 12.80 17.39
CA HIS A 187 -9.32 14.20 17.58
C HIS A 187 -10.61 14.38 18.39
N ASP A 188 -11.45 13.34 18.47
CA ASP A 188 -12.72 13.38 19.21
C ASP A 188 -12.57 12.85 20.66
N LEU A 189 -11.35 12.45 21.07
CA LEU A 189 -11.09 11.88 22.40
C LEU A 189 -10.81 12.96 23.46
N SER A 190 -11.03 12.60 24.73
CA SER A 190 -10.66 13.46 25.85
C SER A 190 -9.14 13.62 25.97
N GLU A 191 -8.70 14.75 26.53
CA GLU A 191 -7.28 15.06 26.73
C GLU A 191 -6.56 13.98 27.54
N GLU A 192 -7.19 13.45 28.59
CA GLU A 192 -6.64 12.38 29.43
C GLU A 192 -6.26 11.12 28.61
N ILE A 193 -7.10 10.73 27.64
CA ILE A 193 -6.84 9.56 26.81
C ILE A 193 -5.72 9.85 25.81
N LEU A 194 -5.73 11.04 25.22
CA LEU A 194 -4.67 11.50 24.32
C LEU A 194 -3.30 11.56 25.02
N GLU A 195 -3.27 11.92 26.30
CA GLU A 195 -2.05 11.89 27.10
C GLU A 195 -1.50 10.48 27.29
N THR A 196 -2.35 9.46 27.31
CA THR A 196 -1.92 8.06 27.42
C THR A 196 -1.57 7.42 26.07
N LEU A 197 -2.13 7.92 24.97
CA LEU A 197 -1.97 7.31 23.66
C LEU A 197 -0.60 7.64 23.06
N ARG A 198 0.16 6.59 22.71
CA ARG A 198 1.46 6.68 22.04
C ARG A 198 1.47 5.79 20.82
N ILE A 199 1.45 6.41 19.64
CA ILE A 199 1.32 5.73 18.34
C ILE A 199 2.67 5.76 17.60
N CYS A 200 3.11 4.60 17.13
CA CYS A 200 4.30 4.47 16.28
C CYS A 200 4.00 3.73 15.00
N ARG A 201 4.44 4.28 13.86
CA ARG A 201 4.37 3.63 12.54
C ARG A 201 5.77 3.24 12.09
N VAL A 202 5.96 1.95 11.79
CA VAL A 202 7.24 1.37 11.40
C VAL A 202 7.27 1.09 9.90
N TYR A 203 8.22 1.67 9.17
CA TYR A 203 8.35 1.51 7.73
C TYR A 203 9.55 0.62 7.35
N PRO A 204 9.46 -0.13 6.24
CA PRO A 204 10.61 -0.80 5.65
C PRO A 204 11.60 0.22 5.08
N ASN A 205 12.74 0.42 5.77
CA ASN A 205 14.00 0.98 5.29
C ASN A 205 13.99 2.33 4.52
N LYS A 206 12.87 3.06 4.45
CA LYS A 206 12.80 4.38 3.82
C LYS A 206 12.13 5.38 4.75
N ILE A 207 12.80 6.51 4.95
CA ILE A 207 12.16 7.75 5.37
C ILE A 207 11.40 8.29 4.15
N GLU A 208 10.34 7.61 3.72
CA GLU A 208 9.46 8.17 2.69
C GLU A 208 8.54 9.21 3.36
N ARG A 209 8.79 10.49 3.03
CA ARG A 209 7.97 11.64 3.41
C ARG A 209 6.61 11.52 2.73
N GLN A 210 5.67 10.76 3.29
CA GLN A 210 4.26 10.94 2.93
C GLN A 210 3.54 11.81 3.97
N LYS A 211 2.69 12.70 3.45
CA LYS A 211 1.93 13.78 4.10
C LYS A 211 0.96 13.28 5.18
N ILE A 212 1.45 12.69 6.25
CA ILE A 212 0.71 12.60 7.51
C ILE A 212 1.39 13.61 8.43
N LYS A 213 0.62 14.61 8.89
CA LYS A 213 1.13 15.70 9.73
C LYS A 213 1.96 15.11 10.89
N LEU A 214 3.28 15.26 10.78
CA LEU A 214 4.25 14.91 11.80
C LEU A 214 4.04 15.83 13.00
N LEU A 215 3.75 15.25 14.15
CA LEU A 215 3.45 16.02 15.34
C LEU A 215 4.71 16.19 16.19
N ALA A 216 5.11 17.46 16.22
CA ALA A 216 6.20 18.24 16.82
C ALA A 216 7.35 17.56 17.59
N PHE A 217 7.13 16.47 18.32
CA PHE A 217 8.12 15.96 19.27
C PHE A 217 9.31 15.26 18.59
N ASN A 218 9.07 14.56 17.47
CA ASN A 218 10.12 13.82 16.76
C ASN A 218 10.87 14.63 15.70
N GLU A 219 10.31 15.73 15.17
CA GLU A 219 11.08 16.56 14.24
C GLU A 219 12.33 17.12 14.90
N LYS A 220 12.26 17.54 16.16
CA LYS A 220 13.43 18.04 16.91
C LYS A 220 14.46 16.94 17.16
N LEU A 221 14.02 15.73 17.53
CA LEU A 221 14.93 14.62 17.81
C LEU A 221 15.55 14.05 16.52
N LEU A 222 14.74 13.86 15.47
CA LEU A 222 15.23 13.46 14.14
C LEU A 222 16.09 14.55 13.52
N ALA A 223 15.77 15.84 13.71
CA ALA A 223 16.62 16.94 13.27
C ALA A 223 17.97 16.92 13.99
N ALA A 224 17.99 16.64 15.30
CA ALA A 224 19.22 16.48 16.06
C ALA A 224 20.06 15.30 15.53
N SER A 225 19.47 14.10 15.37
CA SER A 225 20.17 12.94 14.80
C SER A 225 20.65 13.18 13.36
N ARG A 226 19.86 13.91 12.53
CA ARG A 226 20.25 14.32 11.18
C ARG A 226 21.41 15.31 11.18
N MET A 227 21.43 16.27 12.11
CA MET A 227 22.55 17.21 12.27
C MET A 227 23.83 16.48 12.70
N THR A 228 23.72 15.44 13.52
CA THR A 228 24.86 14.58 13.89
C THR A 228 25.40 13.80 12.70
N LEU A 229 24.54 13.17 11.90
CA LEU A 229 24.96 12.44 10.69
C LEU A 229 25.55 13.38 9.63
N ALA A 230 24.87 14.50 9.36
CA ALA A 230 25.34 15.49 8.39
C ALA A 230 26.70 16.07 8.81
N SER A 231 26.89 16.36 10.11
CA SER A 231 28.18 16.78 10.65
C SER A 231 29.25 15.71 10.49
N ALA A 232 28.95 14.44 10.75
CA ALA A 232 29.92 13.35 10.60
C ALA A 232 30.36 13.13 9.14
N ILE A 233 29.40 13.17 8.19
CA ILE A 233 29.68 13.07 6.76
C ILE A 233 30.50 14.29 6.29
N LEU A 234 30.09 15.49 6.71
CA LEU A 234 30.79 16.73 6.33
C LEU A 234 32.22 16.74 6.87
N LEU A 235 32.43 16.31 8.12
CA LEU A 235 33.75 16.19 8.74
C LEU A 235 34.63 15.18 7.98
N GLY A 236 34.06 14.02 7.58
CA GLY A 236 34.75 13.04 6.75
C GLY A 236 35.18 13.62 5.40
N VAL A 237 34.30 14.37 4.73
CA VAL A 237 34.59 15.00 3.43
C VAL A 237 35.59 16.16 3.54
N THR A 238 35.49 17.01 4.57
CA THR A 238 36.38 18.15 4.76
C THR A 238 37.78 17.71 5.17
N THR A 239 37.92 16.66 5.99
CA THR A 239 39.22 16.10 6.38
C THR A 239 39.97 15.58 5.15
N VAL A 240 39.28 14.90 4.24
CA VAL A 240 39.83 14.43 2.97
C VAL A 240 40.24 15.60 2.08
N LYS A 241 39.38 16.61 1.93
CA LYS A 241 39.71 17.81 1.12
C LYS A 241 40.93 18.56 1.67
N CYS A 242 41.01 18.73 2.98
CA CYS A 242 42.10 19.46 3.62
C CYS A 242 43.45 18.72 3.53
N GLN A 243 43.42 17.39 3.48
CA GLN A 243 44.62 16.58 3.22
C GLN A 243 45.03 16.64 1.75
N MET A 244 44.07 16.59 0.82
CA MET A 244 44.35 16.72 -0.62
C MET A 244 44.91 18.10 -1.00
N SER A 245 44.50 19.18 -0.34
CA SER A 245 45.01 20.53 -0.60
C SER A 245 46.43 20.78 -0.07
N ARG A 246 46.95 19.92 0.80
CA ARG A 246 48.30 20.05 1.39
C ARG A 246 49.36 19.18 0.69
N THR A 247 48.97 18.29 -0.21
CA THR A 247 49.89 17.40 -0.93
C THR A 247 49.99 17.78 -2.41
N SER A 248 50.78 18.80 -2.72
CA SER A 248 51.11 19.21 -4.09
C SER A 248 52.44 18.62 -4.60
N VAL A 249 52.95 17.53 -4.03
CA VAL A 249 54.27 16.98 -4.38
C VAL A 249 54.24 15.46 -4.64
N CYS A 250 54.54 15.11 -5.89
CA CYS A 250 55.03 13.87 -6.53
C CYS A 250 54.32 12.50 -6.37
N PRO A 251 54.29 11.67 -7.44
CA PRO A 251 53.44 10.48 -7.57
C PRO A 251 54.22 9.15 -7.42
N ALA A 252 54.87 8.94 -6.27
CA ALA A 252 55.48 7.65 -5.96
C ALA A 252 55.07 7.21 -4.56
N TRP A 253 54.26 6.15 -4.50
CA TRP A 253 53.90 5.31 -3.34
C TRP A 253 54.36 5.82 -1.96
N HIS A 254 53.76 6.92 -1.51
CA HIS A 254 53.88 7.41 -0.16
C HIS A 254 52.56 7.18 0.60
N PRO A 255 52.58 7.13 1.95
CA PRO A 255 51.39 7.01 2.81
C PRO A 255 50.28 8.05 2.57
N GLY A 256 50.50 9.04 1.70
CA GLY A 256 49.51 10.01 1.22
C GLY A 256 48.95 9.74 -0.19
N SER A 257 49.11 8.54 -0.76
CA SER A 257 48.57 8.27 -2.10
C SER A 257 47.04 8.42 -2.14
N PRO A 258 46.44 8.92 -3.25
CA PRO A 258 45.00 9.12 -3.36
C PRO A 258 44.16 7.85 -3.11
N LEU A 259 44.73 6.67 -3.32
CA LEU A 259 44.10 5.38 -3.02
C LEU A 259 44.03 5.10 -1.52
N VAL A 260 45.09 5.39 -0.77
CA VAL A 260 45.11 5.23 0.70
C VAL A 260 44.15 6.21 1.37
N LEU A 261 44.10 7.46 0.88
CA LEU A 261 43.16 8.47 1.37
C LEU A 261 41.70 8.12 1.07
N LYS A 262 41.41 7.55 -0.11
CA LYS A 262 40.07 7.02 -0.44
C LYS A 262 39.66 5.85 0.45
N SER A 263 40.59 4.95 0.75
CA SER A 263 40.33 3.83 1.66
C SER A 263 40.05 4.32 3.09
N ALA A 264 40.83 5.28 3.59
CA ALA A 264 40.63 5.88 4.90
C ALA A 264 39.30 6.66 4.99
N SER A 265 38.96 7.45 3.97
CA SER A 265 37.68 8.17 3.92
C SER A 265 36.47 7.23 3.89
N THR A 266 36.60 6.13 3.15
CA THR A 266 35.55 5.10 3.07
C THR A 266 35.41 4.39 4.41
N ALA A 267 36.51 4.08 5.09
CA ALA A 267 36.48 3.49 6.42
C ALA A 267 35.81 4.42 7.46
N ILE A 268 36.15 5.72 7.46
CA ILE A 268 35.52 6.72 8.33
C ILE A 268 34.02 6.82 8.04
N ALA A 269 33.62 6.89 6.76
CA ALA A 269 32.21 6.94 6.37
C ALA A 269 31.45 5.68 6.79
N ILE A 270 32.03 4.48 6.60
CA ILE A 270 31.44 3.22 7.04
C ILE A 270 31.28 3.19 8.56
N SER A 271 32.29 3.61 9.33
CA SER A 271 32.21 3.66 10.79
C SER A 271 31.15 4.66 11.28
N ALA A 272 31.05 5.83 10.64
CA ALA A 272 30.01 6.81 10.94
C ALA A 272 28.60 6.29 10.63
N CYS A 273 28.41 5.62 9.49
CA CYS A 273 27.15 4.98 9.13
C CYS A 273 26.76 3.87 10.13
N LYS A 274 27.71 3.01 10.53
CA LYS A 274 27.47 1.97 11.54
C LYS A 274 27.02 2.57 12.88
N ARG A 275 27.74 3.60 13.36
CA ARG A 275 27.37 4.30 14.60
C ARG A 275 25.99 4.93 14.50
N PHE A 276 25.66 5.55 13.37
CA PHE A 276 24.34 6.12 13.13
C PHE A 276 23.25 5.04 13.11
N ASP A 277 23.49 3.89 12.49
CA ASP A 277 22.55 2.77 12.49
C ASP A 277 22.34 2.20 13.91
N GLU A 278 23.40 2.09 14.71
CA GLU A 278 23.33 1.67 16.12
C GLU A 278 22.55 2.67 16.99
N GLU A 279 22.82 3.98 16.83
CA GLU A 279 22.10 5.04 17.54
C GLU A 279 20.62 5.07 17.15
N ASN A 280 20.29 4.94 15.86
CA ASN A 280 18.91 4.86 15.40
C ASN A 280 18.20 3.59 15.86
N LYS A 281 18.91 2.46 15.90
CA LYS A 281 18.36 1.20 16.42
C LYS A 281 18.08 1.32 17.92
N ALA A 282 18.98 1.91 18.69
CA ALA A 282 18.79 2.18 20.11
C ALA A 282 17.60 3.14 20.34
N LEU A 283 17.51 4.21 19.56
CA LEU A 283 16.40 5.16 19.61
C LEU A 283 15.07 4.49 19.22
N GLY A 284 15.05 3.71 18.14
CA GLY A 284 13.88 2.95 17.71
C GLY A 284 13.41 1.97 18.78
N SER A 285 14.34 1.22 19.39
CA SER A 285 14.07 0.32 20.51
C SER A 285 13.46 1.07 21.70
N MET A 286 14.02 2.22 22.06
CA MET A 286 13.51 3.06 23.13
C MET A 286 12.08 3.54 22.83
N LEU A 287 11.83 4.05 21.61
CA LEU A 287 10.52 4.54 21.21
C LEU A 287 9.47 3.43 21.23
N LEU A 288 9.78 2.26 20.66
CA LEU A 288 8.87 1.11 20.65
C LEU A 288 8.48 0.66 22.06
N LYS A 289 9.42 0.66 23.01
CA LYS A 289 9.16 0.32 24.42
C LYS A 289 8.17 1.25 25.12
N HIS A 290 8.01 2.48 24.62
CA HIS A 290 7.11 3.51 25.15
C HIS A 290 5.83 3.69 24.35
N CYS A 291 5.60 2.91 23.30
CA CYS A 291 4.37 2.99 22.51
C CYS A 291 3.28 2.06 23.05
N ASN A 292 2.04 2.51 22.99
CA ASN A 292 0.85 1.71 23.28
C ASN A 292 0.31 1.08 22.00
N LEU A 293 0.49 1.76 20.87
CA LEU A 293 0.00 1.34 19.57
C LEU A 293 1.13 1.35 18.55
N VAL A 294 1.45 0.20 17.96
CA VAL A 294 2.47 0.09 16.91
C VAL A 294 1.82 -0.42 15.63
N LEU A 295 2.12 0.21 14.50
CA LEU A 295 1.61 -0.15 13.17
C LEU A 295 2.76 -0.53 12.24
N THR A 296 2.72 -1.71 11.64
CA THR A 296 3.81 -2.19 10.77
C THR A 296 3.31 -3.18 9.73
N THR A 297 4.03 -3.39 8.62
CA THR A 297 3.64 -4.46 7.70
C THR A 297 4.03 -5.82 8.27
N ILE A 298 3.33 -6.88 7.87
CA ILE A 298 3.54 -8.23 8.41
C ILE A 298 5.01 -8.69 8.28
N ASP A 299 5.68 -8.33 7.19
CA ASP A 299 7.08 -8.68 6.94
C ASP A 299 8.06 -7.99 7.88
N GLN A 300 7.68 -6.87 8.49
CA GLN A 300 8.52 -6.14 9.45
C GLN A 300 8.33 -6.60 10.90
N CYS A 301 7.34 -7.46 11.19
CA CYS A 301 7.08 -7.97 12.54
C CYS A 301 8.33 -8.54 13.24
N PRO A 302 9.14 -9.41 12.60
CA PRO A 302 10.31 -9.98 13.27
C PRO A 302 11.36 -8.94 13.66
N LYS A 303 11.39 -7.78 13.00
CA LYS A 303 12.38 -6.75 13.28
C LYS A 303 12.12 -6.00 14.59
N ILE A 304 10.88 -6.02 15.08
CA ILE A 304 10.46 -5.31 16.29
C ILE A 304 10.14 -6.25 17.46
N GLU A 305 10.27 -7.56 17.28
CA GLU A 305 9.87 -8.59 18.26
C GLU A 305 10.58 -8.47 19.61
N ASN A 306 11.83 -8.01 19.60
CA ASN A 306 12.62 -7.83 20.82
C ASN A 306 12.34 -6.52 21.54
N ASP A 307 11.80 -5.53 20.83
CA ASP A 307 11.64 -4.15 21.30
C ASP A 307 10.19 -3.83 21.66
N TYR A 308 9.24 -4.59 21.14
CA TYR A 308 7.82 -4.39 21.37
C TYR A 308 7.14 -5.69 21.82
N ARG A 309 6.28 -5.57 22.84
CA ARG A 309 5.56 -6.71 23.44
C ARG A 309 4.07 -6.41 23.48
N PRO A 310 3.33 -6.65 22.39
CA PRO A 310 1.89 -6.40 22.32
C PRO A 310 1.11 -7.43 23.13
N ASP A 311 0.05 -6.98 23.79
CA ASP A 311 -1.01 -7.81 24.37
C ASP A 311 -2.03 -8.22 23.31
N VAL A 312 -2.25 -7.38 22.29
CA VAL A 312 -3.23 -7.60 21.22
C VAL A 312 -2.56 -7.48 19.85
N LEU A 313 -2.87 -8.41 18.96
CA LEU A 313 -2.48 -8.37 17.55
C LEU A 313 -3.72 -8.10 16.68
N PHE A 314 -3.76 -6.98 15.98
CA PHE A 314 -4.79 -6.67 15.00
C PHE A 314 -4.23 -6.87 13.59
N ILE A 315 -4.89 -7.69 12.77
CA ILE A 315 -4.51 -8.00 11.38
C ILE A 315 -5.56 -7.42 10.44
N ASP A 316 -5.24 -6.33 9.75
CA ASP A 316 -6.11 -5.73 8.74
C ASP A 316 -5.88 -6.36 7.35
N GLU A 317 -6.93 -6.34 6.53
CA GLU A 317 -6.98 -7.01 5.21
C GLU A 317 -6.49 -8.46 5.25
N VAL A 318 -6.88 -9.21 6.28
CA VAL A 318 -6.38 -10.57 6.54
C VAL A 318 -6.70 -11.58 5.42
N SER A 319 -7.62 -11.25 4.51
CA SER A 319 -7.95 -12.08 3.34
C SER A 319 -6.81 -12.16 2.32
N VAL A 320 -5.88 -11.19 2.30
CA VAL A 320 -4.68 -11.27 1.44
C VAL A 320 -3.48 -11.90 2.14
N VAL A 321 -3.60 -12.22 3.44
CA VAL A 321 -2.49 -12.73 4.25
C VAL A 321 -2.50 -14.27 4.22
N PRO A 322 -1.47 -14.93 3.66
CA PRO A 322 -1.32 -16.38 3.74
C PRO A 322 -1.25 -16.88 5.18
N VAL A 323 -1.76 -18.09 5.43
CA VAL A 323 -1.69 -18.74 6.75
C VAL A 323 -0.26 -18.75 7.34
N PRO A 324 0.80 -19.12 6.60
CA PRO A 324 2.16 -19.14 7.16
C PRO A 324 2.66 -17.75 7.61
N GLN A 325 2.25 -16.68 6.93
CA GLN A 325 2.65 -15.32 7.29
C GLN A 325 1.93 -14.85 8.56
N ALA A 326 0.62 -15.08 8.67
CA ALA A 326 -0.15 -14.79 9.88
C ALA A 326 0.37 -15.58 11.08
N ALA A 327 0.63 -16.89 10.91
CA ALA A 327 1.19 -17.75 11.95
C ALA A 327 2.57 -17.25 12.43
N LYS A 328 3.42 -16.79 11.50
CA LYS A 328 4.72 -16.18 11.84
C LYS A 328 4.53 -14.93 12.69
N ALA A 329 3.60 -14.04 12.33
CA ALA A 329 3.34 -12.82 13.10
C ALA A 329 2.84 -13.13 14.51
N VAL A 330 1.90 -14.05 14.67
CA VAL A 330 1.43 -14.50 16.00
C VAL A 330 2.58 -15.09 16.82
N LYS A 331 3.41 -15.94 16.21
CA LYS A 331 4.55 -16.58 16.89
C LYS A 331 5.65 -15.60 17.32
N CYS A 332 5.89 -14.53 16.56
CA CYS A 332 6.89 -13.51 16.89
C CYS A 332 6.64 -12.85 18.26
N PHE A 333 5.39 -12.83 18.74
CA PHE A 333 5.02 -12.13 19.95
C PHE A 333 4.33 -13.06 20.96
N ALA A 334 5.13 -13.73 21.79
CA ALA A 334 4.63 -14.58 22.86
C ALA A 334 3.77 -13.84 23.91
N SER A 335 3.79 -12.51 23.93
CA SER A 335 2.94 -11.68 24.81
C SER A 335 1.51 -11.51 24.30
N VAL A 336 1.23 -11.85 23.04
CA VAL A 336 -0.10 -11.68 22.44
C VAL A 336 -1.09 -12.60 23.16
N LYS A 337 -2.08 -11.97 23.79
CA LYS A 337 -3.19 -12.61 24.48
C LYS A 337 -4.44 -12.66 23.63
N MET A 338 -4.58 -11.77 22.66
CA MET A 338 -5.75 -11.70 21.78
C MET A 338 -5.34 -11.39 20.33
N VAL A 339 -5.95 -12.07 19.37
CA VAL A 339 -5.81 -11.81 17.94
C VAL A 339 -7.15 -11.32 17.38
N ILE A 340 -7.12 -10.21 16.66
CA ILE A 340 -8.27 -9.65 15.96
C ILE A 340 -7.90 -9.60 14.49
N ALA A 341 -8.69 -10.22 13.63
CA ALA A 341 -8.41 -10.30 12.19
C ALA A 341 -9.60 -9.76 11.41
N ALA A 342 -9.37 -8.72 10.59
CA ALA A 342 -10.40 -8.07 9.80
C ALA A 342 -10.14 -8.25 8.31
N GLY A 343 -11.14 -8.73 7.55
CA GLY A 343 -10.94 -9.02 6.13
C GLY A 343 -12.22 -9.37 5.39
N ASP A 344 -12.06 -9.82 4.14
CA ASP A 344 -13.17 -10.20 3.27
C ASP A 344 -12.81 -11.36 2.33
N LEU A 345 -13.38 -12.53 2.58
CA LEU A 345 -13.19 -13.76 1.79
C LEU A 345 -13.64 -13.65 0.32
N LYS A 346 -14.38 -12.60 -0.03
CA LYS A 346 -14.88 -12.33 -1.38
C LYS A 346 -14.13 -11.20 -2.09
N GLN A 347 -13.12 -10.61 -1.45
CA GLN A 347 -12.16 -9.71 -2.09
C GLN A 347 -10.88 -10.47 -2.43
N LEU A 348 -9.75 -9.76 -2.57
CA LEU A 348 -8.48 -10.37 -2.96
C LEU A 348 -8.04 -11.45 -1.95
N GLY A 349 -7.59 -12.57 -2.51
CA GLY A 349 -6.87 -13.58 -1.76
C GLY A 349 -5.36 -13.31 -1.77
N PRO A 350 -4.56 -14.19 -1.16
CA PRO A 350 -3.11 -14.10 -1.23
C PRO A 350 -2.61 -14.21 -2.67
N VAL A 351 -1.58 -13.42 -3.01
CA VAL A 351 -0.93 -13.46 -4.33
C VAL A 351 0.20 -14.47 -4.29
N LEU A 352 0.17 -15.47 -5.17
CA LEU A 352 1.24 -16.45 -5.32
C LEU A 352 2.14 -16.16 -6.53
N PRO A 353 3.45 -16.45 -6.43
CA PRO A 353 4.31 -16.59 -7.59
C PRO A 353 3.80 -17.70 -8.52
N SER A 354 3.74 -17.44 -9.82
CA SER A 354 3.24 -18.37 -10.85
C SER A 354 4.07 -19.66 -10.99
N SER A 355 5.27 -19.73 -10.42
CA SER A 355 6.13 -20.92 -10.44
C SER A 355 5.68 -22.04 -9.49
N LEU A 356 4.61 -21.83 -8.71
CA LEU A 356 4.04 -22.82 -7.79
C LEU A 356 2.85 -23.59 -8.39
N ASP A 357 2.61 -23.49 -9.70
CA ASP A 357 1.47 -24.09 -10.39
C ASP A 357 1.43 -25.64 -10.33
N GLU A 358 2.53 -26.30 -9.97
CA GLU A 358 2.56 -27.71 -9.56
C GLU A 358 2.25 -27.85 -8.05
N ARG A 359 1.00 -27.58 -7.69
CA ARG A 359 0.58 -27.33 -6.29
C ARG A 359 0.62 -28.59 -5.41
N ASN A 360 1.75 -28.80 -4.76
CA ASN A 360 1.82 -29.59 -3.54
C ASN A 360 1.00 -28.94 -2.41
N GLU A 361 0.90 -29.61 -1.26
CA GLU A 361 0.13 -29.12 -0.10
C GLU A 361 0.60 -27.74 0.41
N PHE A 362 1.89 -27.43 0.25
CA PHE A 362 2.44 -26.13 0.64
C PHE A 362 1.93 -24.99 -0.23
N GLY A 363 1.79 -25.22 -1.55
CA GLY A 363 1.16 -24.25 -2.45
C GLY A 363 -0.26 -23.92 -2.00
N LYS A 364 -1.07 -24.93 -1.66
CA LYS A 364 -2.44 -24.73 -1.15
C LYS A 364 -2.47 -23.91 0.14
N LEU A 365 -1.53 -24.13 1.06
CA LEU A 365 -1.43 -23.35 2.30
C LEU A 365 -1.10 -21.88 2.05
N LEU A 366 -0.31 -21.58 1.03
CA LEU A 366 0.00 -20.19 0.66
C LEU A 366 -1.19 -19.49 -0.02
N GLU A 367 -2.04 -20.22 -0.75
CA GLU A 367 -3.29 -19.68 -1.33
C GLU A 367 -4.39 -19.48 -0.29
N THR A 368 -4.35 -20.27 0.77
CA THR A 368 -5.33 -20.18 1.85
C THR A 368 -5.03 -18.95 2.68
N SER A 369 -5.95 -18.00 2.69
CA SER A 369 -5.86 -16.85 3.59
C SER A 369 -6.08 -17.28 5.04
N PHE A 370 -5.52 -16.53 5.98
CA PHE A 370 -5.70 -16.82 7.40
C PHE A 370 -7.18 -16.85 7.81
N ILE A 371 -7.98 -15.92 7.32
CA ILE A 371 -9.43 -15.90 7.60
C ILE A 371 -10.19 -17.07 6.96
N GLU A 372 -9.71 -17.61 5.84
CA GLU A 372 -10.29 -18.81 5.21
C GLU A 372 -9.99 -20.05 6.03
N ALA A 373 -8.76 -20.18 6.54
CA ALA A 373 -8.38 -21.26 7.44
C ALA A 373 -9.11 -21.20 8.79
N CYS A 374 -9.47 -19.99 9.25
CA CYS A 374 -10.26 -19.78 10.46
C CYS A 374 -11.78 -19.88 10.22
N GLY A 375 -12.24 -20.05 8.97
CA GLY A 375 -13.66 -20.11 8.63
C GLY A 375 -14.48 -21.20 9.35
N PRO A 376 -13.93 -22.39 9.68
CA PRO A 376 -14.64 -23.41 10.45
C PRO A 376 -14.84 -23.10 11.95
N LEU A 377 -14.38 -21.95 12.44
CA LEU A 377 -14.52 -21.56 13.83
C LEU A 377 -15.97 -21.22 14.21
N SER A 378 -16.25 -21.14 15.51
CA SER A 378 -17.60 -20.90 16.02
C SER A 378 -18.15 -19.55 15.55
N THR A 379 -19.46 -19.48 15.35
CA THR A 379 -20.16 -18.22 15.02
C THR A 379 -19.99 -17.13 16.09
N GLU A 380 -19.55 -17.50 17.30
CA GLU A 380 -19.36 -16.54 18.40
C GLU A 380 -18.12 -15.66 18.22
N GLN A 381 -17.12 -16.15 17.48
CA GLN A 381 -15.87 -15.44 17.18
C GLN A 381 -15.94 -14.62 15.89
N MET A 382 -17.04 -14.76 15.12
CA MET A 382 -17.18 -14.22 13.77
C MET A 382 -18.21 -13.11 13.72
N PHE A 383 -17.76 -11.92 13.34
CA PHE A 383 -18.56 -10.72 13.28
C PHE A 383 -18.71 -10.24 11.84
N THR A 384 -19.90 -10.46 11.27
CA THR A 384 -20.18 -10.02 9.90
C THR A 384 -20.84 -8.65 9.90
N LEU A 385 -20.17 -7.66 9.29
CA LEU A 385 -20.70 -6.31 9.11
C LEU A 385 -21.72 -6.30 7.98
N LYS A 386 -22.89 -5.71 8.24
CA LYS A 386 -24.04 -5.80 7.33
C LYS A 386 -24.28 -4.52 6.55
N ARG A 387 -24.04 -3.34 7.13
CA ARG A 387 -24.41 -2.06 6.52
C ARG A 387 -23.31 -1.50 5.62
N ASN A 388 -23.62 -1.14 4.38
CA ASN A 388 -22.72 -0.47 3.44
C ASN A 388 -22.97 1.04 3.38
N TYR A 389 -21.89 1.80 3.47
CA TYR A 389 -21.85 3.25 3.50
C TYR A 389 -21.25 3.87 2.24
N ARG A 390 -20.78 3.04 1.31
CA ARG A 390 -20.01 3.48 0.14
C ARG A 390 -20.90 3.65 -1.07
N SER A 391 -21.61 2.60 -1.46
CA SER A 391 -22.19 2.46 -2.81
C SER A 391 -23.72 2.38 -2.74
N PRO A 392 -24.44 2.89 -3.75
CA PRO A 392 -25.88 2.78 -3.87
C PRO A 392 -26.34 1.32 -4.07
N PRO A 393 -27.62 1.00 -3.80
CA PRO A 393 -28.16 -0.35 -3.93
C PRO A 393 -27.96 -1.00 -5.31
N SER A 394 -28.03 -0.22 -6.39
CA SER A 394 -27.89 -0.67 -7.79
C SER A 394 -26.50 -1.25 -8.04
N ILE A 395 -25.44 -0.51 -7.71
CA ILE A 395 -24.04 -0.97 -7.82
C ILE A 395 -23.80 -2.24 -6.99
N LEU A 396 -24.45 -2.35 -5.83
CA LEU A 396 -24.30 -3.48 -4.92
C LEU A 396 -25.12 -4.71 -5.31
N ALA A 397 -26.07 -4.60 -6.24
CA ALA A 397 -27.03 -5.66 -6.53
C ALA A 397 -26.35 -6.98 -6.95
N VAL A 398 -25.37 -6.88 -7.84
CA VAL A 398 -24.61 -8.04 -8.33
C VAL A 398 -23.71 -8.62 -7.24
N SER A 399 -23.01 -7.76 -6.49
CA SER A 399 -22.20 -8.20 -5.35
C SER A 399 -23.05 -8.89 -4.28
N ARG A 400 -24.26 -8.39 -3.94
CA ARG A 400 -25.14 -9.04 -2.96
C ARG A 400 -25.42 -10.51 -3.30
N GLY A 401 -25.70 -10.81 -4.57
CA GLY A 401 -25.88 -12.20 -5.04
C GLY A 401 -24.62 -13.05 -4.83
N PHE A 402 -23.44 -12.47 -5.05
CA PHE A 402 -22.15 -13.14 -4.83
C PHE A 402 -21.88 -13.49 -3.36
N TYR A 403 -22.23 -12.58 -2.44
CA TYR A 403 -22.09 -12.83 -1.00
C TYR A 403 -23.14 -13.83 -0.50
N ALA A 404 -24.38 -13.76 -0.98
CA ALA A 404 -25.46 -14.66 -0.58
C ALA A 404 -25.12 -16.15 -0.83
N GLU A 405 -24.59 -16.46 -2.02
CA GLU A 405 -24.18 -17.83 -2.38
C GLU A 405 -23.06 -18.37 -1.50
N THR A 406 -22.15 -17.50 -1.06
CA THR A 406 -21.01 -17.93 -0.24
C THR A 406 -21.43 -18.19 1.19
N ASN A 407 -22.26 -17.31 1.74
CA ASN A 407 -22.71 -17.45 3.12
C ASN A 407 -23.49 -18.75 3.29
N GLN A 408 -24.28 -19.14 2.29
CA GLN A 408 -24.93 -20.45 2.28
C GLN A 408 -23.94 -21.62 2.27
N MET A 409 -22.80 -21.50 1.55
CA MET A 409 -21.75 -22.53 1.52
C MET A 409 -20.94 -22.64 2.82
N LEU A 410 -20.79 -21.54 3.55
CA LEU A 410 -20.02 -21.49 4.81
C LEU A 410 -20.91 -21.59 6.05
N GLY A 411 -22.23 -21.81 5.89
CA GLY A 411 -23.19 -21.86 6.99
C GLY A 411 -23.46 -20.52 7.66
N PHE A 412 -23.11 -19.40 7.02
CA PHE A 412 -23.33 -18.05 7.52
C PHE A 412 -24.74 -17.54 7.19
N GLU A 413 -25.29 -16.67 8.05
CA GLU A 413 -26.47 -15.87 7.66
C GLU A 413 -26.17 -15.05 6.40
N PRO A 414 -27.09 -14.93 5.44
CA PRO A 414 -26.91 -14.07 4.28
C PRO A 414 -26.55 -12.63 4.70
N VAL A 415 -25.46 -12.07 4.19
CA VAL A 415 -25.19 -10.64 4.43
C VAL A 415 -26.21 -9.83 3.66
N GLN A 416 -27.20 -9.30 4.37
CA GLN A 416 -28.05 -8.25 3.82
C GLN A 416 -27.23 -6.95 3.80
N ILE A 417 -26.63 -6.65 2.65
CA ILE A 417 -25.90 -5.40 2.48
C ILE A 417 -26.91 -4.25 2.38
N GLU A 418 -27.23 -3.60 3.49
CA GLU A 418 -28.10 -2.41 3.52
C GLU A 418 -27.31 -1.19 3.05
N SER A 419 -27.77 -0.47 2.02
CA SER A 419 -27.12 0.77 1.58
C SER A 419 -27.74 1.99 2.25
N MET A 420 -26.91 2.89 2.80
CA MET A 420 -27.35 4.18 3.32
C MET A 420 -27.31 5.32 2.31
N VAL A 421 -26.57 5.15 1.22
CA VAL A 421 -26.31 6.24 0.29
C VAL A 421 -27.56 6.47 -0.54
N ARG A 422 -28.21 7.62 -0.34
CA ARG A 422 -29.24 8.10 -1.26
C ARG A 422 -28.56 8.37 -2.59
N ALA A 423 -28.93 7.62 -3.61
CA ALA A 423 -28.30 7.65 -4.92
C ALA A 423 -28.47 9.01 -5.67
N SER A 424 -29.19 9.96 -5.08
CA SER A 424 -29.58 11.24 -5.68
C SER A 424 -28.81 12.47 -5.16
N GLU A 425 -27.83 12.32 -4.26
CA GLU A 425 -27.26 13.48 -3.54
C GLU A 425 -25.78 13.78 -3.81
N SER A 426 -25.02 12.92 -4.48
CA SER A 426 -23.61 13.22 -4.81
C SER A 426 -23.52 14.39 -5.80
N ASP A 427 -22.62 15.32 -5.53
CA ASP A 427 -22.37 16.47 -6.40
C ASP A 427 -21.89 16.01 -7.78
N ALA A 428 -21.18 14.89 -7.88
CA ALA A 428 -20.80 14.30 -9.16
C ALA A 428 -22.04 13.94 -10.01
N ILE A 429 -23.05 13.29 -9.41
CA ILE A 429 -24.29 12.94 -10.12
C ILE A 429 -25.06 14.18 -10.54
N LYS A 430 -25.14 15.20 -9.67
CA LYS A 430 -25.79 16.48 -10.00
C LYS A 430 -25.09 17.15 -11.18
N SER A 431 -23.76 17.19 -11.19
CA SER A 431 -22.99 17.80 -12.27
C SER A 431 -23.18 17.06 -13.60
N ILE A 432 -23.23 15.72 -13.58
CA ILE A 432 -23.54 14.92 -14.78
C ILE A 432 -25.00 15.18 -15.22
N GLN A 433 -25.97 15.24 -14.31
CA GLN A 433 -27.37 15.56 -14.64
C GLN A 433 -27.51 16.97 -15.24
N GLN A 434 -26.81 17.96 -14.71
CA GLN A 434 -26.78 19.32 -15.25
C GLN A 434 -26.16 19.35 -16.65
N ALA A 435 -25.06 18.63 -16.87
CA ALA A 435 -24.43 18.53 -18.18
C ALA A 435 -25.38 17.91 -19.22
N ARG A 436 -26.18 16.90 -18.83
CA ARG A 436 -27.21 16.28 -19.69
C ARG A 436 -28.32 17.22 -20.10
N GLN A 437 -28.71 18.18 -19.24
CA GLN A 437 -29.80 19.13 -19.50
C GLN A 437 -29.38 20.29 -20.41
N ARG A 438 -28.07 20.50 -20.63
CA ARG A 438 -27.59 21.54 -21.56
C ARG A 438 -27.99 21.14 -22.99
N THR A 439 -28.87 21.91 -23.60
CA THR A 439 -29.47 21.65 -24.93
C THR A 439 -28.53 21.92 -26.10
N THR A 440 -27.22 21.87 -25.91
CA THR A 440 -26.25 22.11 -26.97
C THR A 440 -25.99 20.84 -27.76
N ASP A 441 -25.79 20.95 -29.07
CA ASP A 441 -25.40 19.85 -29.98
C ASP A 441 -24.07 19.16 -29.59
N THR A 442 -23.41 19.66 -28.55
CA THR A 442 -22.10 19.21 -28.05
C THR A 442 -22.16 18.14 -26.96
N VAL A 443 -23.35 17.75 -26.48
CA VAL A 443 -23.49 16.67 -25.48
C VAL A 443 -23.47 15.31 -26.20
N PRO A 444 -22.52 14.40 -25.88
CA PRO A 444 -22.48 13.06 -26.48
C PRO A 444 -23.78 12.29 -26.24
N ASP A 445 -24.23 11.52 -27.22
CA ASP A 445 -25.52 10.82 -27.15
C ASP A 445 -25.56 9.77 -26.03
N TRP A 446 -24.43 9.10 -25.75
CA TRP A 446 -24.31 8.18 -24.63
C TRP A 446 -24.58 8.87 -23.29
N LEU A 447 -24.18 10.15 -23.15
CA LEU A 447 -24.37 10.92 -21.93
C LEU A 447 -25.85 11.25 -21.75
N LYS A 448 -26.55 11.57 -22.85
CA LYS A 448 -28.02 11.74 -22.85
C LYS A 448 -28.73 10.44 -22.46
N ALA A 449 -28.20 9.29 -22.88
CA ALA A 449 -28.78 7.96 -22.63
C ALA A 449 -28.71 7.49 -21.16
N LEU A 450 -27.82 8.04 -20.33
CA LEU A 450 -27.69 7.62 -18.92
C LEU A 450 -28.97 7.90 -18.11
N ARG A 451 -29.60 6.91 -17.48
CA ARG A 451 -30.79 7.11 -16.62
C ARG A 451 -30.43 7.39 -15.17
N LEU A 452 -29.68 8.48 -14.96
CA LEU A 452 -29.20 8.89 -13.63
C LEU A 452 -30.38 9.15 -12.68
N GLY A 453 -30.48 8.32 -11.64
CA GLY A 453 -31.58 8.35 -10.66
C GLY A 453 -32.28 7.01 -10.52
N GLU A 454 -32.40 6.27 -11.62
CA GLU A 454 -32.91 4.88 -11.63
C GLU A 454 -31.77 3.90 -11.36
N THR A 455 -30.62 4.15 -12.01
CA THR A 455 -29.43 3.31 -11.90
C THR A 455 -28.14 4.11 -11.94
N GLN A 456 -27.11 3.49 -11.38
CA GLN A 456 -25.77 4.03 -11.18
C GLN A 456 -24.70 3.06 -11.70
N GLN A 457 -25.09 2.09 -12.51
CA GLN A 457 -24.18 1.12 -13.10
C GLN A 457 -24.46 1.05 -14.60
N TYR A 458 -23.43 1.12 -15.44
CA TYR A 458 -23.60 1.14 -16.90
C TYR A 458 -22.53 0.31 -17.57
N TRP A 459 -22.89 -0.30 -18.70
CA TRP A 459 -21.95 -0.96 -19.59
C TRP A 459 -21.89 -0.25 -20.93
N PHE A 460 -20.72 0.26 -21.27
CA PHE A 460 -20.43 0.93 -22.51
C PHE A 460 -19.93 -0.14 -23.48
N ASP A 461 -20.85 -0.61 -24.32
CA ASP A 461 -20.58 -1.67 -25.29
C ASP A 461 -19.89 -1.05 -26.50
N VAL A 462 -18.57 -1.19 -26.53
CA VAL A 462 -17.76 -0.70 -27.63
C VAL A 462 -17.86 -1.67 -28.79
N VAL A 463 -18.53 -1.21 -29.85
CA VAL A 463 -18.77 -1.99 -31.08
C VAL A 463 -17.66 -1.69 -32.07
N GLY A 464 -17.10 -2.74 -32.68
CA GLY A 464 -16.01 -2.61 -33.64
C GLY A 464 -14.66 -2.47 -32.93
N GLY A 465 -13.73 -3.34 -33.29
CA GLY A 465 -12.39 -3.36 -32.72
C GLY A 465 -11.86 -4.77 -32.56
N HIS A 466 -11.08 -5.23 -33.54
CA HIS A 466 -10.19 -6.35 -33.32
C HIS A 466 -9.03 -5.83 -32.47
N GLY A 467 -9.04 -6.12 -31.17
CA GLY A 467 -7.85 -5.90 -30.34
C GLY A 467 -6.62 -6.57 -30.97
N ARG A 468 -5.46 -5.94 -30.81
CA ARG A 468 -4.17 -6.44 -31.32
C ARG A 468 -3.31 -6.95 -30.18
N ILE A 469 -2.61 -8.06 -30.44
CA ILE A 469 -1.54 -8.51 -29.55
C ILE A 469 -0.35 -7.61 -29.87
N LEU A 470 0.05 -6.77 -28.92
CA LEU A 470 1.35 -6.12 -28.98
C LEU A 470 2.36 -7.20 -28.58
N ALA A 471 3.05 -7.75 -29.59
CA ALA A 471 4.18 -8.63 -29.34
C ALA A 471 5.26 -7.79 -28.64
N GLY A 472 5.76 -8.28 -27.50
CA GLY A 472 7.05 -7.79 -27.00
C GLY A 472 8.12 -7.98 -28.08
N ASP A 473 9.16 -7.17 -28.07
CA ASP A 473 10.20 -6.98 -29.11
C ASP A 473 11.06 -8.24 -29.45
N ASP A 474 10.43 -9.38 -29.71
CA ASP A 474 11.04 -10.61 -30.19
C ASP A 474 10.63 -10.85 -31.64
N SER A 475 11.11 -9.97 -32.52
CA SER A 475 11.16 -10.16 -33.98
C SER A 475 11.90 -11.45 -34.42
N LYS A 476 12.42 -12.25 -33.47
CA LYS A 476 13.17 -13.49 -33.69
C LYS A 476 12.38 -14.78 -33.46
N LEU A 477 11.14 -14.73 -32.98
CA LEU A 477 10.31 -15.93 -32.80
C LEU A 477 9.15 -15.92 -33.79
N ARG A 478 9.45 -16.18 -35.08
CA ARG A 478 8.46 -16.74 -36.01
C ARG A 478 8.60 -18.26 -35.95
N PRO A 479 7.75 -19.00 -35.21
CA PRO A 479 7.84 -20.45 -35.22
C PRO A 479 7.17 -20.94 -36.49
N THR A 480 7.96 -21.36 -37.47
CA THR A 480 7.45 -22.15 -38.59
C THR A 480 7.34 -23.60 -38.11
N GLY A 481 6.23 -23.99 -37.47
CA GLY A 481 5.98 -25.38 -37.06
C GLY A 481 5.07 -25.56 -35.83
N GLU A 482 4.70 -26.83 -35.56
CA GLU A 482 3.86 -27.28 -34.42
C GLU A 482 4.44 -26.95 -33.02
N ASP A 483 5.67 -26.45 -32.93
CA ASP A 483 6.33 -26.00 -31.69
C ASP A 483 5.85 -24.63 -31.15
N THR A 484 4.77 -24.09 -31.70
CA THR A 484 4.14 -22.82 -31.27
C THR A 484 3.70 -22.84 -29.81
N GLN A 485 3.33 -24.01 -29.27
CA GLN A 485 2.89 -24.11 -27.87
C GLN A 485 4.04 -23.90 -26.88
N ASN A 486 5.24 -24.41 -27.17
CA ASN A 486 6.38 -24.29 -26.25
C ASN A 486 7.09 -22.94 -26.36
N ALA A 487 7.11 -22.32 -27.55
CA ALA A 487 7.72 -21.00 -27.76
C ALA A 487 6.96 -19.86 -27.04
N LEU A 488 5.64 -19.96 -26.89
CA LEU A 488 4.82 -19.00 -26.13
C LEU A 488 5.14 -18.99 -24.62
N PHE A 489 5.61 -20.12 -24.06
CA PHE A 489 6.04 -20.19 -22.66
C PHE A 489 7.49 -19.72 -22.44
N ALA A 490 8.30 -19.67 -23.49
CA ALA A 490 9.72 -19.26 -23.42
C ALA A 490 9.92 -17.73 -23.53
N CYS A 491 8.92 -16.98 -23.97
CA CYS A 491 9.00 -15.53 -24.07
C CYS A 491 8.94 -14.90 -22.67
N ARG A 492 9.99 -14.15 -22.30
CA ARG A 492 10.10 -13.52 -20.96
C ARG A 492 9.14 -12.35 -20.76
N SER A 493 8.63 -11.75 -21.84
CA SER A 493 7.58 -10.73 -21.81
C SER A 493 6.26 -11.38 -22.21
N LYS A 494 5.28 -11.41 -21.29
CA LYS A 494 3.93 -11.88 -21.63
C LYS A 494 3.38 -10.96 -22.74
N PRO A 495 2.82 -11.50 -23.84
CA PRO A 495 2.22 -10.67 -24.87
C PRO A 495 1.15 -9.76 -24.27
N ARG A 496 1.22 -8.45 -24.58
CA ARG A 496 0.24 -7.46 -24.10
C ARG A 496 -0.97 -7.47 -25.04
N CYS A 497 -2.14 -7.73 -24.47
CA CYS A 497 -3.41 -7.62 -25.19
C CYS A 497 -3.87 -6.17 -25.13
N VAL A 498 -3.99 -5.51 -26.28
CA VAL A 498 -4.46 -4.12 -26.35
C VAL A 498 -5.70 -4.04 -27.24
N ASN A 499 -6.74 -3.38 -26.73
CA ASN A 499 -7.93 -3.06 -27.50
C ASN A 499 -8.05 -1.53 -27.58
N TYR A 500 -7.57 -0.96 -28.70
CA TYR A 500 -7.55 0.49 -28.90
C TYR A 500 -8.93 1.12 -28.87
N HIS A 501 -9.97 0.39 -29.29
CA HIS A 501 -11.33 0.90 -29.28
C HIS A 501 -11.86 1.05 -27.85
N THR A 502 -11.60 0.08 -26.97
CA THR A 502 -12.03 0.19 -25.58
C THR A 502 -11.21 1.21 -24.81
N LEU A 503 -9.91 1.35 -25.11
CA LEU A 503 -9.07 2.41 -24.56
C LEU A 503 -9.53 3.81 -25.01
N ALA A 504 -9.83 3.98 -26.30
CA ALA A 504 -10.42 5.20 -26.83
C ALA A 504 -11.78 5.48 -26.17
N GLY A 505 -12.61 4.45 -25.95
CA GLY A 505 -13.86 4.60 -25.21
C GLY A 505 -13.66 5.08 -23.77
N VAL A 506 -12.68 4.52 -23.04
CA VAL A 506 -12.34 5.01 -21.69
C VAL A 506 -11.89 6.47 -21.75
N ARG A 507 -11.00 6.80 -22.69
CA ARG A 507 -10.48 8.15 -22.92
C ARG A 507 -11.60 9.17 -23.15
N SER A 508 -12.51 8.91 -24.10
CA SER A 508 -13.61 9.83 -24.41
C SER A 508 -14.59 9.97 -23.23
N VAL A 509 -14.83 8.89 -22.47
CA VAL A 509 -15.67 8.95 -21.26
C VAL A 509 -15.03 9.82 -20.19
N VAL A 510 -13.73 9.66 -19.92
CA VAL A 510 -12.99 10.50 -18.96
C VAL A 510 -13.03 11.96 -19.40
N GLN A 511 -12.70 12.26 -20.67
CA GLN A 511 -12.74 13.62 -21.20
C GLN A 511 -14.11 14.28 -20.98
N ALA A 512 -15.20 13.58 -21.31
CA ALA A 512 -16.55 14.11 -21.16
C ALA A 512 -16.92 14.37 -19.69
N LEU A 513 -16.49 13.50 -18.77
CA LEU A 513 -16.72 13.69 -17.33
C LEU A 513 -15.98 14.92 -16.80
N LEU A 514 -14.74 15.15 -17.22
CA LEU A 514 -13.97 16.30 -16.79
C LEU A 514 -14.46 17.60 -17.46
N ASP A 515 -14.53 17.64 -18.78
CA ASP A 515 -14.81 18.89 -19.50
C ASP A 515 -16.27 19.32 -19.49
N ARG A 516 -17.18 18.35 -19.62
CA ARG A 516 -18.61 18.64 -19.80
C ARG A 516 -19.34 18.57 -18.48
N CYS A 517 -18.99 17.58 -17.65
CA CYS A 517 -19.58 17.38 -16.33
C CYS A 517 -18.80 18.09 -15.23
N HIS A 518 -17.66 18.73 -15.51
CA HIS A 518 -16.88 19.50 -14.53
C HIS A 518 -16.54 18.70 -13.26
N LEU A 519 -16.30 17.39 -13.41
CA LEU A 519 -15.84 16.57 -12.29
C LEU A 519 -14.38 16.89 -11.98
N ALA A 520 -14.05 16.89 -10.68
CA ALA A 520 -12.65 16.98 -10.27
C ALA A 520 -11.93 15.67 -10.66
N PRO A 521 -10.66 15.72 -11.12
CA PRO A 521 -9.91 14.52 -11.48
C PRO A 521 -9.86 13.45 -10.37
N GLU A 522 -9.78 13.87 -9.11
CA GLU A 522 -9.77 13.00 -7.93
C GLU A 522 -11.11 12.27 -7.66
N ASP A 523 -12.22 12.77 -8.23
CA ASP A 523 -13.53 12.13 -8.14
C ASP A 523 -13.69 10.97 -9.13
N VAL A 524 -12.76 10.86 -10.10
CA VAL A 524 -12.78 9.83 -11.15
C VAL A 524 -11.62 8.87 -10.95
N LEU A 525 -11.92 7.58 -10.78
CA LEU A 525 -10.92 6.51 -10.75
C LEU A 525 -11.03 5.64 -11.99
N VAL A 526 -9.92 5.49 -12.71
CA VAL A 526 -9.83 4.56 -13.84
C VAL A 526 -9.10 3.30 -13.41
N GLN A 527 -9.70 2.14 -13.70
CA GLN A 527 -9.18 0.83 -13.33
C GLN A 527 -8.85 0.00 -14.55
N GLY A 528 -7.59 -0.44 -14.64
CA GLY A 528 -7.17 -1.54 -15.51
C GLY A 528 -7.30 -2.89 -14.80
N LEU A 529 -7.49 -3.97 -15.56
CA LEU A 529 -7.56 -5.32 -14.97
C LEU A 529 -6.21 -5.80 -14.42
N THR A 530 -5.12 -5.34 -15.02
CA THR A 530 -3.74 -5.69 -14.70
C THR A 530 -2.87 -4.43 -14.62
N ALA A 531 -1.65 -4.56 -14.09
CA ALA A 531 -0.68 -3.46 -14.07
C ALA A 531 -0.36 -2.94 -15.48
N ASP A 532 -0.11 -3.84 -16.45
CA ASP A 532 0.14 -3.45 -17.85
C ASP A 532 -1.04 -2.68 -18.47
N ASP A 533 -2.28 -3.09 -18.16
CA ASP A 533 -3.48 -2.40 -18.62
C ASP A 533 -3.61 -1.01 -17.98
N ALA A 534 -3.30 -0.89 -16.68
CA ALA A 534 -3.25 0.38 -15.99
C ALA A 534 -2.17 1.33 -16.53
N ASP A 535 -0.99 0.81 -16.90
CA ASP A 535 0.08 1.60 -17.50
C ASP A 535 -0.34 2.16 -18.88
N LEU A 536 -1.00 1.34 -19.70
CA LEU A 536 -1.54 1.76 -20.99
C LEU A 536 -2.64 2.81 -20.84
N LEU A 537 -3.56 2.60 -19.89
CA LEU A 537 -4.60 3.58 -19.55
C LEU A 537 -3.99 4.90 -19.07
N HIS A 538 -2.96 4.85 -18.23
CA HIS A 538 -2.26 6.04 -17.76
C HIS A 538 -1.61 6.80 -18.92
N ALA A 539 -0.92 6.10 -19.82
CA ALA A 539 -0.34 6.71 -21.02
C ALA A 539 -1.42 7.35 -21.91
N CYS A 540 -2.58 6.73 -22.05
CA CYS A 540 -3.71 7.25 -22.85
C CYS A 540 -4.49 8.39 -22.19
N LEU A 541 -4.26 8.69 -20.91
CA LEU A 541 -5.00 9.71 -20.15
C LEU A 541 -4.12 10.87 -19.69
N VAL A 542 -2.79 10.75 -19.82
CA VAL A 542 -1.83 11.75 -19.31
C VAL A 542 -2.00 13.13 -19.96
N ASP A 543 -2.37 13.16 -21.23
CA ASP A 543 -2.62 14.37 -22.02
C ASP A 543 -4.02 14.95 -21.81
N ILE A 544 -4.97 14.15 -21.32
CA ILE A 544 -6.27 14.63 -20.84
C ILE A 544 -6.07 15.33 -19.49
N ASN A 545 -5.58 14.57 -18.51
CA ASN A 545 -5.31 15.06 -17.18
C ASN A 545 -4.45 14.07 -16.39
N ALA A 546 -3.17 14.38 -16.22
CA ALA A 546 -2.23 13.58 -15.43
C ALA A 546 -2.62 13.40 -13.95
N SER A 547 -3.64 14.12 -13.45
CA SER A 547 -4.12 14.01 -12.07
C SER A 547 -5.21 12.95 -11.88
N VAL A 548 -5.78 12.40 -12.97
CA VAL A 548 -6.78 11.32 -12.85
C VAL A 548 -6.07 10.06 -12.35
N PRO A 549 -6.46 9.50 -11.19
CA PRO A 549 -5.85 8.28 -10.69
C PRO A 549 -6.20 7.10 -11.61
N VAL A 550 -5.14 6.48 -12.16
CA VAL A 550 -5.21 5.22 -12.89
C VAL A 550 -4.53 4.14 -12.08
N LYS A 551 -5.22 3.02 -11.83
CA LYS A 551 -4.70 1.90 -11.02
C LYS A 551 -5.11 0.57 -11.62
N ASP A 552 -4.34 -0.48 -11.38
CA ASP A 552 -4.86 -1.83 -11.58
C ASP A 552 -5.83 -2.20 -10.43
N ILE A 553 -6.63 -3.25 -10.61
CA ILE A 553 -7.60 -3.67 -9.59
C ILE A 553 -6.92 -3.98 -8.25
N THR A 554 -5.73 -4.60 -8.24
CA THR A 554 -5.05 -4.96 -6.99
C THR A 554 -4.56 -3.74 -6.23
N ALA A 555 -3.96 -2.75 -6.92
CA ALA A 555 -3.56 -1.48 -6.33
C ALA A 555 -4.76 -0.59 -5.92
N SER A 556 -5.94 -0.84 -6.50
CA SER A 556 -7.18 -0.15 -6.13
C SER A 556 -7.88 -0.76 -4.89
N ALA A 557 -7.38 -1.88 -4.36
CA ALA A 557 -7.89 -2.43 -3.11
C ALA A 557 -7.77 -1.38 -1.98
N GLY A 558 -8.85 -1.19 -1.22
CA GLY A 558 -8.98 -0.10 -0.24
C GLY A 558 -9.33 1.28 -0.80
N GLY A 559 -9.04 1.58 -2.07
CA GLY A 559 -9.41 2.84 -2.72
C GLY A 559 -10.93 2.98 -2.94
N GLN A 560 -11.39 4.20 -3.22
CA GLN A 560 -12.76 4.52 -3.64
C GLN A 560 -12.78 5.88 -4.36
N ALA A 561 -13.76 6.09 -5.24
CA ALA A 561 -13.99 7.36 -5.93
C ALA A 561 -15.50 7.57 -6.18
N GLU A 562 -15.90 8.80 -6.50
CA GLU A 562 -17.30 9.10 -6.84
C GLU A 562 -17.72 8.35 -8.11
N VAL A 563 -16.88 8.43 -9.15
CA VAL A 563 -17.06 7.73 -10.41
C VAL A 563 -15.91 6.75 -10.61
N VAL A 564 -16.23 5.50 -10.93
CA VAL A 564 -15.23 4.48 -11.30
C VAL A 564 -15.48 4.00 -12.70
N ILE A 565 -14.43 3.98 -13.51
CA ILE A 565 -14.42 3.46 -14.87
C ILE A 565 -13.52 2.24 -14.89
N THR A 566 -14.08 1.07 -15.15
CA THR A 566 -13.30 -0.18 -15.27
C THR A 566 -13.16 -0.55 -16.74
N HIS A 567 -11.92 -0.62 -17.21
CA HIS A 567 -11.58 -1.06 -18.55
C HIS A 567 -11.63 -2.59 -18.64
N LEU A 568 -12.27 -3.11 -19.69
CA LEU A 568 -12.40 -4.54 -19.95
C LEU A 568 -11.81 -4.85 -21.35
N PRO A 569 -10.48 -5.09 -21.45
CA PRO A 569 -9.73 -5.10 -22.70
C PRO A 569 -10.00 -6.30 -23.63
N ALA A 570 -11.06 -7.09 -23.40
CA ALA A 570 -11.31 -8.29 -24.16
C ALA A 570 -11.39 -8.02 -25.67
N CYS A 571 -10.81 -8.94 -26.44
CA CYS A 571 -10.79 -8.92 -27.90
C CYS A 571 -11.52 -10.14 -28.47
N SER A 572 -12.01 -10.00 -29.71
CA SER A 572 -12.70 -11.03 -30.47
C SER A 572 -11.78 -12.12 -31.04
N CYS A 573 -10.45 -11.93 -31.06
CA CYS A 573 -9.55 -12.87 -31.71
C CYS A 573 -9.28 -14.10 -30.84
N LEU A 574 -9.21 -15.27 -31.48
CA LEU A 574 -9.02 -16.58 -30.81
C LEU A 574 -7.69 -16.68 -30.05
N GLU A 575 -6.65 -16.00 -30.52
CA GLU A 575 -5.36 -15.94 -29.84
C GLU A 575 -5.46 -15.12 -28.54
N HIS A 576 -6.22 -14.02 -28.54
CA HIS A 576 -6.49 -13.25 -27.33
C HIS A 576 -7.31 -14.02 -26.30
N ALA A 577 -8.18 -14.95 -26.70
CA ALA A 577 -8.89 -15.81 -25.73
C ALA A 577 -7.97 -16.69 -24.88
N ARG A 578 -6.71 -16.85 -25.28
CA ARG A 578 -5.68 -17.53 -24.51
C ARG A 578 -4.94 -16.59 -23.56
N CYS A 579 -4.78 -15.33 -23.95
CA CYS A 579 -4.07 -14.31 -23.16
C CYS A 579 -4.98 -13.60 -22.14
N PHE A 580 -6.25 -13.40 -22.48
CA PHE A 580 -7.25 -12.80 -21.61
C PHE A 580 -7.88 -13.89 -20.73
N GLN A 581 -7.47 -13.94 -19.47
CA GLN A 581 -8.22 -14.68 -18.46
C GLN A 581 -9.21 -13.69 -17.83
N PRO A 582 -10.53 -13.97 -17.87
CA PRO A 582 -11.47 -13.12 -17.17
C PRO A 582 -11.05 -13.05 -15.69
N PRO A 583 -11.19 -11.86 -15.07
CA PRO A 583 -10.80 -11.69 -13.68
C PRO A 583 -11.52 -12.71 -12.81
N THR A 584 -10.84 -13.24 -11.79
CA THR A 584 -11.50 -14.08 -10.81
C THR A 584 -12.69 -13.33 -10.21
N SER A 585 -13.73 -14.04 -9.74
CA SER A 585 -14.89 -13.35 -9.17
C SER A 585 -14.52 -12.48 -7.97
N ARG A 586 -13.46 -12.84 -7.22
CA ARG A 586 -12.85 -12.02 -6.15
C ARG A 586 -12.27 -10.71 -6.69
N LEU A 587 -11.44 -10.77 -7.74
CA LEU A 587 -10.83 -9.60 -8.37
C LEU A 587 -11.90 -8.68 -8.97
N PHE A 588 -12.87 -9.25 -9.69
CA PHE A 588 -13.95 -8.48 -10.29
C PHE A 588 -14.87 -7.83 -9.24
N ASN A 589 -15.14 -8.52 -8.12
CA ASN A 589 -15.88 -7.95 -7.00
C ASN A 589 -15.17 -6.71 -6.40
N VAL A 590 -13.83 -6.70 -6.37
CA VAL A 590 -13.07 -5.52 -5.96
C VAL A 590 -13.28 -4.37 -6.93
N ALA A 591 -13.18 -4.62 -8.24
CA ALA A 591 -13.37 -3.61 -9.28
C ALA A 591 -14.72 -2.91 -9.15
N ILE A 592 -15.82 -3.67 -9.15
CA ILE A 592 -17.19 -3.13 -9.16
C ILE A 592 -17.66 -2.52 -7.83
N SER A 593 -16.86 -2.63 -6.76
CA SER A 593 -17.21 -2.15 -5.41
C SER A 593 -16.45 -0.89 -4.98
N ARG A 594 -15.76 -0.23 -5.92
CA ARG A 594 -15.01 1.00 -5.64
C ARG A 594 -15.83 2.28 -5.83
N ALA A 595 -16.87 2.25 -6.66
CA ALA A 595 -17.70 3.41 -6.95
C ALA A 595 -18.59 3.80 -5.77
N ARG A 596 -18.57 5.09 -5.42
CA ARG A 596 -19.51 5.67 -4.45
C ARG A 596 -20.82 6.08 -5.09
N SER A 597 -20.77 6.56 -6.34
CA SER A 597 -21.93 7.18 -6.98
C SER A 597 -22.22 6.65 -8.37
N LEU A 598 -21.20 6.35 -9.19
CA LEU A 598 -21.39 5.85 -10.55
C LEU A 598 -20.30 4.83 -10.94
N GLN A 599 -20.72 3.69 -11.47
CA GLN A 599 -19.83 2.67 -12.03
C GLN A 599 -20.05 2.57 -13.54
N ILE A 600 -18.98 2.70 -14.30
CA ILE A 600 -18.97 2.52 -15.75
C ILE A 600 -18.04 1.35 -16.08
N LEU A 601 -18.53 0.39 -16.85
CA LEU A 601 -17.73 -0.68 -17.42
C LEU A 601 -17.56 -0.41 -18.91
N VAL A 602 -16.33 -0.34 -19.41
CA VAL A 602 -16.05 -0.09 -20.84
C VAL A 602 -15.45 -1.32 -21.46
N GLY A 603 -16.17 -1.95 -22.39
CA GLY A 603 -15.70 -3.17 -23.05
C GLY A 603 -16.67 -3.71 -24.08
N SER A 604 -16.17 -4.52 -25.02
CA SER A 604 -17.03 -5.17 -26.02
C SER A 604 -17.79 -6.35 -25.44
N ARG A 605 -19.13 -6.28 -25.39
CA ARG A 605 -19.99 -7.36 -24.87
C ARG A 605 -19.83 -8.65 -25.67
N THR A 606 -19.72 -8.52 -27.00
CA THR A 606 -19.55 -9.67 -27.91
C THR A 606 -18.22 -10.39 -27.65
N CYS A 607 -17.14 -9.63 -27.40
CA CYS A 607 -15.85 -10.23 -27.07
C CYS A 607 -15.88 -10.86 -25.69
N ASN A 608 -16.35 -10.10 -24.70
CA ASN A 608 -16.38 -10.51 -23.30
C ASN A 608 -17.24 -11.75 -23.06
N SER A 609 -18.43 -11.84 -23.69
CA SER A 609 -19.30 -13.02 -23.57
C SER A 609 -18.65 -14.32 -24.06
N ARG A 610 -17.77 -14.27 -25.08
CA ARG A 610 -17.03 -15.44 -25.56
C ARG A 610 -15.98 -15.94 -24.57
N HIS A 611 -15.47 -15.06 -23.71
CA HIS A 611 -14.49 -15.41 -22.68
C HIS A 611 -15.13 -15.92 -21.38
N ILE A 612 -16.46 -15.78 -21.25
CA ILE A 612 -17.21 -16.34 -20.12
C ILE A 612 -17.30 -17.86 -20.32
N ARG A 613 -16.31 -18.57 -19.78
CA ARG A 613 -16.34 -20.04 -19.71
C ARG A 613 -17.31 -20.54 -18.64
N ASN A 614 -17.59 -19.71 -17.63
CA ASN A 614 -18.43 -20.06 -16.50
C ASN A 614 -19.63 -19.10 -16.39
N PRO A 615 -20.86 -19.53 -16.70
CA PRO A 615 -22.05 -18.69 -16.59
C PRO A 615 -22.38 -18.31 -15.14
N LYS A 616 -21.80 -19.02 -14.16
CA LYS A 616 -21.93 -18.68 -12.73
C LYS A 616 -20.88 -17.67 -12.26
N SER A 617 -19.95 -17.25 -13.11
CA SER A 617 -18.97 -16.23 -12.74
C SER A 617 -19.68 -14.91 -12.40
N LEU A 618 -19.11 -14.14 -11.46
CA LEU A 618 -19.62 -12.82 -11.12
C LEU A 618 -19.72 -11.89 -12.33
N TYR A 619 -18.77 -12.06 -13.25
CA TYR A 619 -18.71 -11.33 -14.51
C TYR A 619 -19.92 -11.59 -15.41
N SER A 620 -20.34 -12.86 -15.55
CA SER A 620 -21.56 -13.20 -16.32
C SER A 620 -22.80 -12.59 -15.68
N LYS A 621 -22.94 -12.75 -14.36
CA LYS A 621 -24.08 -12.19 -13.62
C LYS A 621 -24.16 -10.67 -13.75
N MET A 622 -23.01 -10.01 -13.79
CA MET A 622 -22.92 -8.57 -14.03
C MET A 622 -23.45 -8.19 -15.41
N MET A 623 -23.02 -8.90 -16.46
CA MET A 623 -23.52 -8.67 -17.82
C MET A 623 -25.02 -8.91 -17.94
N ASP A 624 -25.53 -9.98 -17.32
CA ASP A 624 -26.95 -10.32 -17.32
C ASP A 624 -27.76 -9.27 -16.55
N HIS A 625 -27.25 -8.78 -15.42
CA HIS A 625 -27.88 -7.75 -14.60
C HIS A 625 -28.05 -6.42 -15.36
N VAL A 626 -26.95 -5.89 -15.91
CA VAL A 626 -26.97 -4.63 -16.68
C VAL A 626 -27.82 -4.78 -17.95
N GLY A 627 -27.78 -5.96 -18.59
CA GLY A 627 -28.62 -6.28 -19.74
C GLY A 627 -30.11 -6.27 -19.40
N ALA A 628 -30.49 -6.88 -18.27
CA ALA A 628 -31.88 -6.93 -17.81
C ALA A 628 -32.44 -5.55 -17.45
N GLN A 629 -31.59 -4.61 -17.02
CA GLN A 629 -31.98 -3.24 -16.70
C GLN A 629 -31.97 -2.29 -17.91
N ASN A 630 -31.60 -2.77 -19.10
CA ASN A 630 -31.43 -1.96 -20.31
C ASN A 630 -30.42 -0.81 -20.12
N GLU A 631 -29.33 -1.10 -19.42
CA GLU A 631 -28.24 -0.17 -19.06
C GLU A 631 -26.99 -0.34 -19.93
N ILE A 632 -27.17 -1.00 -21.07
CA ILE A 632 -26.15 -1.17 -22.10
C ILE A 632 -26.22 0.03 -23.02
N VAL A 633 -25.14 0.81 -23.05
CA VAL A 633 -25.01 1.97 -23.90
C VAL A 633 -24.11 1.61 -25.06
N ALA A 634 -24.65 1.62 -26.28
CA ALA A 634 -23.85 1.45 -27.48
C ALA A 634 -22.87 2.63 -27.56
N PHE A 635 -21.59 2.31 -27.70
CA PHE A 635 -20.53 3.31 -27.71
C PHE A 635 -19.67 3.13 -28.97
N ASP A 636 -19.64 4.15 -29.81
CA ASP A 636 -18.75 4.21 -30.96
C ASP A 636 -17.64 5.21 -30.64
N ALA A 637 -16.41 4.73 -30.57
CA ALA A 637 -15.27 5.59 -30.29
C ALA A 637 -14.90 6.39 -31.54
N ASP A 638 -14.54 7.67 -31.37
CA ASP A 638 -14.13 8.50 -32.50
C ASP A 638 -12.91 7.85 -33.19
N THR A 639 -12.97 7.73 -34.50
CA THR A 639 -11.87 7.24 -35.33
C THR A 639 -10.55 7.99 -35.10
N ASN A 640 -10.60 9.27 -34.74
CA ASN A 640 -9.43 10.06 -34.38
C ASN A 640 -8.89 9.64 -33.01
N ASP A 641 -9.75 9.50 -31.99
CA ASP A 641 -9.35 9.00 -30.67
C ASP A 641 -8.70 7.61 -30.77
N ILE A 642 -9.22 6.73 -31.63
CA ILE A 642 -8.63 5.41 -31.86
C ILE A 642 -7.22 5.52 -32.45
N ARG A 643 -7.00 6.42 -33.42
CA ARG A 643 -5.67 6.62 -34.03
C ARG A 643 -4.67 7.20 -33.03
N ASP A 644 -5.10 8.15 -32.21
CA ASP A 644 -4.26 8.76 -31.19
C ASP A 644 -3.87 7.74 -30.11
N VAL A 645 -4.85 6.98 -29.61
CA VAL A 645 -4.60 5.88 -28.65
C VAL A 645 -3.70 4.81 -29.24
N GLN A 646 -3.87 4.47 -30.53
CA GLN A 646 -2.98 3.52 -31.20
C GLN A 646 -1.55 4.04 -31.24
N ALA A 647 -1.34 5.30 -31.62
CA ALA A 647 -0.01 5.90 -31.67
C ALA A 647 0.66 5.95 -30.29
N ILE A 648 -0.10 6.29 -29.24
CA ILE A 648 0.39 6.28 -27.85
C ILE A 648 0.79 4.86 -27.44
N CYS A 649 -0.07 3.87 -27.65
CA CYS A 649 0.18 2.49 -27.26
C CYS A 649 1.36 1.86 -28.03
N GLU A 650 1.59 2.25 -29.28
CA GLU A 650 2.75 1.80 -30.06
C GLU A 650 4.06 2.45 -29.61
N SER A 651 3.99 3.58 -28.90
CA SER A 651 5.17 4.27 -28.35
C SER A 651 5.62 3.78 -26.97
N VAL A 652 4.71 3.15 -26.21
CA VAL A 652 4.91 2.58 -24.86
C VAL A 652 5.36 1.13 -24.94
#